data_AF-A0AA37QR60-F1
#
_entry.id   AF-A0AA37QR60-F1
#
_cell.length_a   1.000
_cell.length_b   1.000
_cell.length_c   1.000
_cell.angle_alpha   90.00
_cell.angle_beta   90.00
_cell.angle_gamma   90.00
#
_symmetry.space_group_name_H-M   'P 1'
#
loop_
_entity.id
_entity.type
_entity.pdbx_description
1 polymer ?
#
loop_
_entity_poly.entity_id
_entity_poly.type
_entity_poly.pdbx_seq_one_letter_code
_entity_poly.pdbx_strand_id
1 'polypeptide(L)'
;MKGTAGSAIEPDPSPLDAICSDVDAYYSACVARHGATPRGVDWSCEATQGLRFVQLMKLCDASAPFSLNDIGCGYGALVPFLAARFPSCEIDYLGIDLSRAMISRARRRFAGPRRRFSVAAESPRIADYSVASGIMNVNVGYSREAWEDYVRAMLQRMYAASRRGFAVNFIEAGADEKLEDGVVTARLYRTTPDVWAAYCEQAFSAQVELIRNYGMKEFTLLVRRAPDQAVASESVTPMSAAPSSRSKAARHNAAVERAVDVLISSRGHANPMRLERACALLRQHAPLHWVERLGVRPFWAVTRYADIVSMETRSGDFAAGPRTYLASETSEAVLQRITGKPQLVRSLTEMDPPDHGVYRGIIQSAFAPPALREMEVWLSRWAAEVIERVASQGAACDFARDVAVPFTFRVIGRMLGTPEADDIRLARLAQAFVGAEDPQRRLAEAPGDTMRMAMLALRDYFETVVADRRAHPRDDLASLIAHAAPHGQAMPHYELISYFILLVTAGHDTTALALAGGLEALLTAPGQFARLRAEPDLLDSAIEEMLRWTTPVRHFMRTALRDTEVAGQPVREGESLALFFHSANRDEAVFDDAAAFRIDRSSNPHIAFGRGPHICMGLQLARMQMRALFAELLRRTERIELAGRVRRVQSQFMSGVGSLPVRISLCASRCPAVA
;
A
#
# COMPACT_ATOMS: atom_id res chain seq x y z
N MET A 1 -64.58 -6.60 46.57
CA MET A 1 -63.80 -5.37 46.84
C MET A 1 -62.34 -5.66 46.54
N LYS A 2 -61.70 -4.77 45.76
CA LYS A 2 -60.38 -4.92 45.15
C LYS A 2 -59.27 -4.90 46.20
N GLY A 3 -58.32 -5.83 46.11
CA GLY A 3 -57.04 -5.77 46.81
C GLY A 3 -56.06 -4.88 46.06
N THR A 4 -55.37 -4.01 46.78
CA THR A 4 -54.25 -3.19 46.29
C THR A 4 -52.95 -3.86 46.70
N ALA A 5 -52.25 -4.42 45.70
CA ALA A 5 -50.89 -4.92 45.85
C ALA A 5 -49.93 -3.73 46.01
N GLY A 6 -49.06 -3.82 47.03
CA GLY A 6 -47.98 -2.86 47.26
C GLY A 6 -46.95 -2.94 46.12
N SER A 7 -46.73 -1.80 45.48
CA SER A 7 -45.62 -1.57 44.57
C SER A 7 -44.31 -1.65 45.35
N ALA A 8 -43.52 -2.71 45.12
CA ALA A 8 -42.12 -2.73 45.52
C ALA A 8 -41.41 -1.57 44.81
N ILE A 9 -40.72 -0.72 45.57
CA ILE A 9 -39.87 0.34 45.04
C ILE A 9 -38.63 -0.38 44.48
N GLU A 10 -38.48 -0.40 43.15
CA GLU A 10 -37.26 -0.87 42.48
C GLU A 10 -36.08 0.02 42.92
N PRO A 11 -34.89 -0.55 43.21
CA PRO A 11 -33.72 0.25 43.54
C PRO A 11 -33.33 1.13 42.36
N ASP A 12 -32.91 2.37 42.65
CA ASP A 12 -32.40 3.30 41.64
C ASP A 12 -31.26 2.62 40.85
N PRO A 13 -31.29 2.61 39.51
CA PRO A 13 -30.27 1.92 38.72
C PRO A 13 -28.88 2.48 39.03
N SER A 14 -27.87 1.61 39.09
CA SER A 14 -26.50 2.08 39.27
C SER A 14 -26.12 3.05 38.14
N PRO A 15 -25.20 4.01 38.35
CA PRO A 15 -24.78 4.94 37.30
C PRO A 15 -24.35 4.25 35.99
N LEU A 16 -23.82 3.02 36.08
CA LEU A 16 -23.46 2.20 34.92
C LEU A 16 -24.67 1.60 34.19
N ASP A 17 -25.73 1.24 34.91
CA ASP A 17 -26.96 0.70 34.33
C ASP A 17 -27.72 1.78 33.55
N ALA A 18 -27.72 3.02 34.06
CA ALA A 18 -28.25 4.18 33.35
C ALA A 18 -27.49 4.43 32.02
N ILE A 19 -26.16 4.42 32.05
CA ILE A 19 -25.32 4.56 30.84
C ILE A 19 -25.61 3.42 29.84
N CYS A 20 -25.70 2.17 30.30
CA CYS A 20 -25.99 1.03 29.43
C CYS A 20 -27.38 1.15 28.78
N SER A 21 -28.39 1.61 29.53
CA SER A 21 -29.74 1.86 29.02
C SER A 21 -29.76 2.93 27.92
N ASP A 22 -29.03 4.03 28.12
CA ASP A 22 -28.97 5.12 27.13
C ASP A 22 -28.19 4.72 25.87
N VAL A 23 -27.12 3.92 26.03
CA VAL A 23 -26.38 3.33 24.89
C VAL A 23 -27.27 2.38 24.08
N ASP A 24 -28.09 1.54 24.72
CA ASP A 24 -29.10 0.73 24.02
C ASP A 24 -30.07 1.63 23.24
N ALA A 25 -30.69 2.61 23.90
CA ALA A 25 -31.65 3.50 23.27
C ALA A 25 -31.08 4.18 22.02
N TYR A 26 -29.85 4.67 22.10
CA TYR A 26 -29.13 5.30 20.99
C TYR A 26 -28.95 4.35 19.80
N TYR A 27 -28.34 3.18 20.01
CA TYR A 27 -28.08 2.25 18.90
C TYR A 27 -29.34 1.58 18.36
N SER A 28 -30.34 1.35 19.21
CA SER A 28 -31.68 0.91 18.82
C SER A 28 -32.34 1.91 17.86
N ALA A 29 -32.18 3.22 18.09
CA ALA A 29 -32.65 4.24 17.16
C ALA A 29 -31.86 4.27 15.84
N CYS A 30 -30.52 4.17 15.88
CA CYS A 30 -29.68 4.15 14.69
C CYS A 30 -29.99 2.97 13.76
N VAL A 31 -30.13 1.75 14.30
CA VAL A 31 -30.47 0.56 13.48
C VAL A 31 -31.90 0.60 12.95
N ALA A 32 -32.84 1.21 13.68
CA ALA A 32 -34.20 1.42 13.18
C ALA A 32 -34.18 2.36 11.96
N ARG A 33 -33.35 3.41 11.99
CA ARG A 33 -33.25 4.40 10.92
C ARG A 33 -32.45 3.93 9.70
N HIS A 34 -31.34 3.23 9.91
CA HIS A 34 -30.36 2.93 8.86
C HIS A 34 -30.23 1.45 8.53
N GLY A 35 -30.99 0.58 9.21
CA GLY A 35 -30.94 -0.85 9.02
C GLY A 35 -29.61 -1.47 9.43
N ALA A 36 -29.39 -2.71 9.02
CA ALA A 36 -28.18 -3.48 9.37
C ALA A 36 -27.00 -3.14 8.43
N THR A 37 -26.63 -1.85 8.45
CA THR A 37 -25.58 -1.23 7.62
C THR A 37 -24.55 -0.53 8.52
N PRO A 38 -23.37 -0.12 8.02
CA PRO A 38 -22.40 0.65 8.82
C PRO A 38 -23.01 1.88 9.51
N ARG A 39 -23.92 2.59 8.84
CA ARG A 39 -24.63 3.74 9.42
C ARG A 39 -25.59 3.35 10.56
N GLY A 40 -26.05 2.10 10.60
CA GLY A 40 -26.87 1.57 11.69
C GLY A 40 -26.13 1.42 13.02
N VAL A 41 -24.80 1.38 12.98
CA VAL A 41 -23.91 1.35 14.16
C VAL A 41 -23.06 2.65 14.27
N ASP A 42 -23.59 3.74 13.72
CA ASP A 42 -22.96 5.08 13.66
C ASP A 42 -21.56 5.11 13.00
N TRP A 43 -21.34 4.24 12.01
CA TRP A 43 -20.10 4.22 11.22
C TRP A 43 -20.29 4.86 9.85
N SER A 44 -19.24 5.55 9.39
CA SER A 44 -19.26 6.31 8.14
C SER A 44 -19.37 5.42 6.90
N CYS A 45 -18.68 4.27 6.86
CA CYS A 45 -18.74 3.31 5.77
C CYS A 45 -18.19 1.92 6.16
N GLU A 46 -18.39 0.93 5.27
CA GLU A 46 -17.96 -0.46 5.46
C GLU A 46 -16.42 -0.62 5.42
N ALA A 47 -15.72 0.25 4.68
CA ALA A 47 -14.26 0.17 4.55
C ALA A 47 -13.55 0.52 5.87
N THR A 48 -13.99 1.57 6.57
CA THR A 48 -13.41 1.95 7.88
C THR A 48 -13.73 0.92 8.95
N GLN A 49 -14.92 0.29 8.87
CA GLN A 49 -15.31 -0.86 9.68
C GLN A 49 -14.36 -2.05 9.48
N GLY A 50 -14.07 -2.45 8.24
CA GLY A 50 -13.13 -3.54 7.94
C GLY A 50 -11.72 -3.28 8.46
N LEU A 51 -11.22 -2.05 8.38
CA LEU A 51 -9.89 -1.69 8.89
C LEU A 51 -9.75 -1.90 10.41
N ARG A 52 -10.81 -1.63 11.20
CA ARG A 52 -10.83 -1.89 12.65
C ARG A 52 -10.81 -3.39 12.93
N PHE A 53 -11.63 -4.16 12.21
CA PHE A 53 -11.66 -5.62 12.38
C PHE A 53 -10.30 -6.26 12.07
N VAL A 54 -9.58 -5.77 11.05
CA VAL A 54 -8.20 -6.21 10.79
C VAL A 54 -7.28 -5.95 11.98
N GLN A 55 -7.40 -4.80 12.66
CA GLN A 55 -6.55 -4.51 13.82
C GLN A 55 -6.93 -5.36 15.03
N LEU A 56 -8.22 -5.42 15.37
CA LEU A 56 -8.73 -6.20 16.50
C LEU A 56 -8.35 -7.68 16.39
N MET A 57 -8.44 -8.25 15.19
CA MET A 57 -8.14 -9.67 14.96
C MET A 57 -6.65 -10.03 14.99
N LYS A 58 -5.72 -9.06 15.06
CA LYS A 58 -4.29 -9.34 15.29
C LYS A 58 -4.00 -9.91 16.68
N LEU A 59 -4.95 -9.81 17.61
CA LEU A 59 -4.88 -10.49 18.90
C LEU A 59 -5.03 -12.02 18.76
N CYS A 60 -5.84 -12.47 17.81
CA CYS A 60 -6.28 -13.86 17.72
C CYS A 60 -5.25 -14.71 16.98
N ASP A 61 -4.91 -15.87 17.55
CA ASP A 61 -4.12 -16.90 16.87
C ASP A 61 -5.07 -17.92 16.23
N ALA A 62 -5.14 -17.90 14.90
CA ALA A 62 -6.00 -18.77 14.12
C ALA A 62 -5.31 -20.07 13.66
N SER A 63 -4.15 -20.42 14.23
CA SER A 63 -3.50 -21.71 13.98
C SER A 63 -4.26 -22.90 14.60
N ALA A 64 -5.19 -22.63 15.53
CA ALA A 64 -6.07 -23.61 16.15
C ALA A 64 -7.49 -23.02 16.37
N PRO A 65 -8.52 -23.87 16.54
CA PRO A 65 -9.85 -23.41 16.94
C PRO A 65 -9.82 -22.55 18.20
N PHE A 66 -10.66 -21.53 18.25
CA PHE A 66 -10.79 -20.67 19.42
C PHE A 66 -12.21 -20.14 19.63
N SER A 67 -12.48 -19.72 20.85
CA SER A 67 -13.73 -19.05 21.23
C SER A 67 -13.54 -17.54 21.26
N LEU A 68 -14.53 -16.79 20.74
CA LEU A 68 -14.48 -15.33 20.63
C LEU A 68 -15.75 -14.69 21.18
N ASN A 69 -15.58 -13.69 22.05
CA ASN A 69 -16.66 -12.78 22.46
C ASN A 69 -16.54 -11.47 21.67
N ASP A 70 -17.60 -11.07 20.96
CA ASP A 70 -17.69 -9.77 20.27
C ASP A 70 -18.65 -8.86 21.04
N ILE A 71 -18.10 -7.89 21.78
CA ILE A 71 -18.81 -6.99 22.67
C ILE A 71 -19.21 -5.72 21.91
N GLY A 72 -20.52 -5.43 21.88
CA GLY A 72 -21.08 -4.42 20.99
C GLY A 72 -21.11 -4.91 19.54
N CYS A 73 -21.53 -6.16 19.31
CA CYS A 73 -21.46 -6.79 17.99
C CYS A 73 -22.38 -6.16 16.93
N GLY A 74 -23.29 -5.26 17.36
CA GLY A 74 -24.31 -4.64 16.53
C GLY A 74 -25.16 -5.70 15.85
N TYR A 75 -25.34 -5.56 14.54
CA TYR A 75 -26.08 -6.52 13.72
C TYR A 75 -25.26 -7.77 13.33
N GLY A 76 -24.14 -8.04 14.01
CA GLY A 76 -23.24 -9.17 13.74
C GLY A 76 -22.24 -8.90 12.61
N ALA A 77 -21.78 -7.65 12.49
CA ALA A 77 -20.94 -7.22 11.38
C ALA A 77 -19.57 -7.93 11.31
N LEU A 78 -19.06 -8.43 12.44
CA LEU A 78 -17.80 -9.16 12.49
C LEU A 78 -17.92 -10.58 11.91
N VAL A 79 -19.10 -11.19 11.89
CA VAL A 79 -19.29 -12.57 11.39
C VAL A 79 -18.86 -12.77 9.93
N PRO A 80 -19.34 -11.97 8.95
CA PRO A 80 -18.87 -12.12 7.57
C PRO A 80 -17.37 -11.86 7.45
N PHE A 81 -16.82 -10.94 8.27
CA PHE A 81 -15.39 -10.70 8.31
C PHE A 81 -14.62 -11.92 8.82
N LEU A 82 -15.06 -12.59 9.88
CA LEU A 82 -14.42 -13.81 10.41
C LEU A 82 -14.48 -14.96 9.41
N ALA A 83 -15.62 -15.14 8.76
CA ALA A 83 -15.78 -16.17 7.73
C ALA A 83 -14.81 -15.95 6.55
N ALA A 84 -14.60 -14.70 6.15
CA ALA A 84 -13.60 -14.35 5.13
C ALA A 84 -12.16 -14.44 5.66
N ARG A 85 -11.92 -13.99 6.90
CA ARG A 85 -10.57 -13.84 7.49
C ARG A 85 -9.95 -15.16 7.92
N PHE A 86 -10.78 -16.08 8.40
CA PHE A 86 -10.40 -17.35 9.00
C PHE A 86 -11.28 -18.51 8.49
N PRO A 87 -11.34 -18.75 7.16
CA PRO A 87 -12.31 -19.68 6.56
C PRO A 87 -12.13 -21.13 7.01
N SER A 88 -10.91 -21.52 7.39
CA SER A 88 -10.56 -22.88 7.83
C SER A 88 -10.43 -23.02 9.35
N CYS A 89 -10.59 -21.93 10.10
CA CYS A 89 -10.51 -21.96 11.56
C CYS A 89 -11.92 -22.11 12.14
N GLU A 90 -12.09 -23.09 13.02
CA GLU A 90 -13.34 -23.21 13.74
C GLU A 90 -13.42 -22.18 14.87
N ILE A 91 -14.32 -21.21 14.72
CA ILE A 91 -14.54 -20.15 15.72
C ILE A 91 -15.87 -20.38 16.43
N ASP A 92 -15.84 -20.59 17.74
CA ASP A 92 -17.04 -20.53 18.59
C ASP A 92 -17.33 -19.06 18.93
N TYR A 93 -18.22 -18.44 18.16
CA TYR A 93 -18.52 -17.02 18.20
C TYR A 93 -19.75 -16.71 19.06
N LEU A 94 -19.62 -15.72 19.94
CA LEU A 94 -20.72 -15.12 20.69
C LEU A 94 -20.71 -13.60 20.50
N GLY A 95 -21.72 -13.09 19.81
CA GLY A 95 -22.00 -11.65 19.73
C GLY A 95 -22.85 -11.19 20.90
N ILE A 96 -22.43 -10.14 21.58
CA ILE A 96 -23.13 -9.56 22.73
C ILE A 96 -23.39 -8.09 22.43
N ASP A 97 -24.62 -7.64 22.68
CA ASP A 97 -25.01 -6.26 22.49
C ASP A 97 -26.08 -5.88 23.51
N LEU A 98 -26.10 -4.61 23.91
CA LEU A 98 -27.14 -4.08 24.80
C LEU A 98 -28.49 -4.01 24.06
N SER A 99 -28.45 -3.77 22.74
CA SER A 99 -29.66 -3.59 21.95
C SER A 99 -30.31 -4.90 21.53
N ARG A 100 -31.53 -5.11 22.03
CA ARG A 100 -32.40 -6.21 21.58
C ARG A 100 -32.68 -6.13 20.07
N ALA A 101 -32.78 -4.92 19.51
CA ALA A 101 -32.98 -4.72 18.08
C ALA A 101 -31.78 -5.19 17.26
N MET A 102 -30.56 -4.86 17.69
CA MET A 102 -29.30 -5.32 17.09
C MET A 102 -29.18 -6.85 17.11
N ILE A 103 -29.36 -7.45 18.29
CA ILE A 103 -29.28 -8.91 18.46
C ILE A 103 -30.34 -9.63 17.63
N SER A 104 -31.56 -9.09 17.56
CA SER A 104 -32.63 -9.65 16.73
C SER A 104 -32.24 -9.69 15.25
N ARG A 105 -31.54 -8.66 14.75
CA ARG A 105 -31.03 -8.61 13.36
C ARG A 105 -29.86 -9.57 13.16
N ALA A 106 -28.92 -9.61 14.10
CA ALA A 106 -27.76 -10.49 14.04
C ALA A 106 -28.15 -11.97 14.04
N ARG A 107 -29.10 -12.37 14.91
CA ARG A 107 -29.65 -13.74 14.96
C ARG A 107 -30.27 -14.15 13.63
N ARG A 108 -31.10 -13.28 13.04
CA ARG A 108 -31.74 -13.57 11.74
C ARG A 108 -30.72 -13.78 10.61
N ARG A 109 -29.61 -13.05 10.65
CA ARG A 109 -28.60 -13.09 9.58
C ARG A 109 -27.60 -14.24 9.73
N PHE A 110 -27.22 -14.59 10.95
CA PHE A 110 -25.98 -15.31 11.19
C PHE A 110 -26.05 -16.43 12.25
N ALA A 111 -27.19 -16.65 12.90
CA ALA A 111 -27.29 -17.69 13.93
C ALA A 111 -26.96 -19.08 13.37
N GLY A 112 -26.26 -19.89 14.16
CA GLY A 112 -25.92 -21.26 13.80
C GLY A 112 -25.23 -22.00 14.94
N PRO A 113 -24.82 -23.27 14.72
CA PRO A 113 -24.31 -24.15 15.79
C PRO A 113 -23.15 -23.58 16.61
N ARG A 114 -22.30 -22.75 16.00
CA ARG A 114 -21.15 -22.09 16.65
C ARG A 114 -21.22 -20.56 16.61
N ARG A 115 -22.41 -20.01 16.34
CA ARG A 115 -22.65 -18.56 16.23
C ARG A 115 -23.89 -18.20 17.03
N ARG A 116 -23.65 -17.70 18.23
CA ARG A 116 -24.70 -17.30 19.19
C ARG A 116 -24.70 -15.78 19.33
N PHE A 117 -25.85 -15.25 19.73
CA PHE A 117 -26.02 -13.83 19.98
C PHE A 117 -26.85 -13.62 21.25
N SER A 118 -26.43 -12.74 22.15
CA SER A 118 -27.06 -12.49 23.44
C SER A 118 -27.31 -11.00 23.69
N VAL A 119 -28.45 -10.68 24.29
CA VAL A 119 -28.72 -9.35 24.84
C VAL A 119 -28.22 -9.35 26.27
N ALA A 120 -27.11 -8.67 26.54
CA ALA A 120 -26.51 -8.61 27.87
C ALA A 120 -25.52 -7.43 27.98
N ALA A 121 -25.35 -6.90 29.19
CA ALA A 121 -24.32 -5.91 29.50
C ALA A 121 -22.93 -6.54 29.73
N GLU A 122 -22.89 -7.84 30.01
CA GLU A 122 -21.66 -8.60 30.27
C GLU A 122 -21.66 -9.91 29.47
N SER A 123 -20.48 -10.44 29.19
CA SER A 123 -20.38 -11.74 28.54
C SER A 123 -20.81 -12.85 29.49
N PRO A 124 -21.75 -13.73 29.10
CA PRO A 124 -22.19 -14.86 29.93
C PRO A 124 -21.19 -16.03 29.94
N ARG A 125 -20.02 -15.87 29.30
CA ARG A 125 -18.98 -16.89 29.23
C ARG A 125 -17.58 -16.30 29.21
N ILE A 126 -16.60 -17.12 29.61
CA ILE A 126 -15.18 -16.88 29.37
C ILE A 126 -14.80 -17.53 28.02
N ALA A 127 -14.29 -16.72 27.10
CA ALA A 127 -13.78 -17.15 25.79
C ALA A 127 -12.25 -17.03 25.74
N ASP A 128 -11.61 -17.49 24.67
CA ASP A 128 -10.17 -17.33 24.50
C ASP A 128 -9.80 -15.86 24.29
N TYR A 129 -10.60 -15.16 23.47
CA TYR A 129 -10.44 -13.75 23.18
C TYR A 129 -11.76 -12.98 23.34
N SER A 130 -11.65 -11.70 23.70
CA SER A 130 -12.75 -10.74 23.66
C SER A 130 -12.39 -9.56 22.77
N VAL A 131 -13.33 -9.04 21.98
CA VAL A 131 -13.10 -7.83 21.16
C VAL A 131 -14.24 -6.84 21.30
N ALA A 132 -13.94 -5.56 21.13
CA ALA A 132 -14.94 -4.49 21.10
C ALA A 132 -14.57 -3.44 20.04
N SER A 133 -15.53 -3.11 19.19
CA SER A 133 -15.38 -2.08 18.16
C SER A 133 -16.46 -1.02 18.35
N GLY A 134 -16.08 0.18 18.78
CA GLY A 134 -16.96 1.35 18.75
C GLY A 134 -17.96 1.53 19.90
N ILE A 135 -18.28 0.49 20.68
CA ILE A 135 -19.27 0.59 21.78
C ILE A 135 -18.90 1.63 22.86
N MET A 136 -17.60 1.91 23.03
CA MET A 136 -17.07 2.91 23.97
C MET A 136 -16.82 4.30 23.35
N ASN A 137 -17.06 4.46 22.03
CA ASN A 137 -16.63 5.65 21.28
C ASN A 137 -17.73 6.71 21.10
N VAL A 138 -18.99 6.40 21.44
CA VAL A 138 -20.10 7.35 21.35
C VAL A 138 -20.61 7.64 22.76
N ASN A 139 -20.18 8.77 23.34
CA ASN A 139 -20.68 9.25 24.62
C ASN A 139 -22.08 9.84 24.41
N VAL A 140 -23.08 9.24 25.05
CA VAL A 140 -24.50 9.57 24.92
C VAL A 140 -24.97 10.70 25.86
N GLY A 141 -24.08 11.64 26.19
CA GLY A 141 -24.40 12.86 26.94
C GLY A 141 -23.99 12.86 28.41
N TYR A 142 -23.13 11.93 28.82
CA TYR A 142 -22.58 11.83 30.17
C TYR A 142 -21.31 12.67 30.34
N SER A 143 -20.98 13.04 31.58
CA SER A 143 -19.70 13.69 31.88
C SER A 143 -18.55 12.78 31.46
N ARG A 144 -17.38 13.38 31.18
CA ARG A 144 -16.21 12.61 30.80
C ARG A 144 -15.81 11.60 31.88
N GLU A 145 -15.82 12.02 33.14
CA GLU A 145 -15.51 11.18 34.29
C GLU A 145 -16.42 9.94 34.35
N ALA A 146 -17.74 10.14 34.28
CA ALA A 146 -18.70 9.04 34.28
C ALA A 146 -18.53 8.11 33.05
N TRP A 147 -18.18 8.67 31.89
CA TRP A 147 -17.89 7.87 30.70
C TRP A 147 -16.60 7.06 30.81
N GLU A 148 -15.56 7.64 31.42
CA GLU A 148 -14.30 6.93 31.66
C GLU A 148 -14.47 5.82 32.72
N ASP A 149 -15.35 6.00 33.72
CA ASP A 149 -15.74 4.91 34.63
C ASP A 149 -16.48 3.78 33.90
N TYR A 150 -17.35 4.12 32.94
CA TYR A 150 -17.97 3.13 32.06
C TYR A 150 -16.93 2.38 31.21
N VAL A 151 -15.99 3.08 30.57
CA VAL A 151 -14.91 2.45 29.80
C VAL A 151 -14.07 1.53 30.71
N ARG A 152 -13.73 1.97 31.91
CA ARG A 152 -13.00 1.18 32.91
C ARG A 152 -13.72 -0.12 33.23
N ALA A 153 -15.01 -0.06 33.54
CA ALA A 153 -15.84 -1.22 33.83
C ALA A 153 -15.90 -2.18 32.63
N MET A 154 -16.03 -1.67 31.40
CA MET A 154 -16.04 -2.47 30.19
C MET A 154 -14.72 -3.19 29.95
N LEU A 155 -13.58 -2.53 30.14
CA LEU A 155 -12.26 -3.15 30.01
C LEU A 155 -12.05 -4.25 31.06
N GLN A 156 -12.48 -4.04 32.31
CA GLN A 156 -12.46 -5.07 33.36
C GLN A 156 -13.30 -6.29 32.98
N ARG A 157 -14.52 -6.08 32.47
CA ARG A 157 -15.40 -7.14 31.99
C ARG A 157 -14.80 -7.91 30.81
N MET A 158 -14.19 -7.22 29.85
CA MET A 158 -13.52 -7.85 28.70
C MET A 158 -12.32 -8.70 29.13
N TYR A 159 -11.54 -8.20 30.11
CA TYR A 159 -10.43 -8.95 30.69
C TYR A 159 -10.91 -10.20 31.45
N ALA A 160 -11.95 -10.07 32.28
CA ALA A 160 -12.54 -11.20 33.01
C ALA A 160 -13.15 -12.27 32.07
N ALA A 161 -13.72 -11.83 30.95
CA ALA A 161 -14.34 -12.71 29.96
C ALA A 161 -13.36 -13.33 28.94
N SER A 162 -12.04 -13.11 29.08
CA SER A 162 -11.03 -13.63 28.14
C SER A 162 -9.90 -14.41 28.82
N ARG A 163 -9.56 -15.60 28.29
CA ARG A 163 -8.46 -16.45 28.79
C ARG A 163 -7.09 -16.00 28.31
N ARG A 164 -6.99 -15.46 27.09
CA ARG A 164 -5.72 -15.08 26.46
C ARG A 164 -5.54 -13.57 26.33
N GLY A 165 -6.65 -12.84 26.23
CA GLY A 165 -6.61 -11.38 26.17
C GLY A 165 -7.79 -10.77 25.43
N PHE A 166 -7.77 -9.45 25.29
CA PHE A 166 -8.81 -8.72 24.58
C PHE A 166 -8.26 -7.61 23.68
N ALA A 167 -9.05 -7.16 22.71
CA ALA A 167 -8.72 -6.05 21.84
C ALA A 167 -9.84 -5.02 21.79
N VAL A 168 -9.47 -3.75 21.76
CA VAL A 168 -10.42 -2.62 21.77
C VAL A 168 -9.89 -1.46 20.94
N ASN A 169 -10.79 -0.77 20.25
CA ASN A 169 -10.47 0.42 19.44
C ASN A 169 -11.07 1.69 20.05
N PHE A 170 -10.28 2.76 20.07
CA PHE A 170 -10.65 4.11 20.53
C PHE A 170 -10.35 5.17 19.48
N ILE A 171 -11.08 6.30 19.57
CA ILE A 171 -10.81 7.48 18.75
C ILE A 171 -9.71 8.31 19.41
N GLU A 172 -8.70 8.68 18.61
CA GLU A 172 -7.53 9.41 19.08
C GLU A 172 -7.80 10.92 19.14
N ALA A 173 -7.49 11.55 20.27
CA ALA A 173 -7.52 13.01 20.42
C ALA A 173 -6.38 13.70 19.63
N GLY A 174 -6.65 14.85 19.02
CA GLY A 174 -5.62 15.66 18.35
C GLY A 174 -4.66 16.36 19.32
N ALA A 175 -3.44 16.68 18.87
CA ALA A 175 -2.40 17.31 19.71
C ALA A 175 -2.78 18.70 20.27
N ASP A 176 -3.67 19.43 19.58
CA ASP A 176 -4.16 20.76 19.96
C ASP A 176 -5.64 20.76 20.40
N GLU A 177 -6.27 19.58 20.49
CA GLU A 177 -7.69 19.47 20.78
C GLU A 177 -7.90 19.55 22.30
N LYS A 178 -8.32 20.71 22.81
CA LYS A 178 -8.71 20.84 24.22
C LYS A 178 -9.90 19.91 24.47
N LEU A 179 -9.73 19.03 25.44
CA LEU A 179 -10.78 18.13 25.87
C LEU A 179 -11.78 18.96 26.71
N GLU A 180 -12.84 19.45 26.06
CA GLU A 180 -13.83 20.31 26.71
C GLU A 180 -14.76 19.50 27.63
N ASP A 181 -14.92 19.98 28.86
CA ASP A 181 -15.96 19.53 29.79
C ASP A 181 -17.21 20.42 29.62
N GLY A 182 -18.30 19.89 29.06
CA GLY A 182 -19.61 20.53 29.14
C GLY A 182 -20.61 20.34 27.97
N VAL A 183 -21.83 19.99 28.38
CA VAL A 183 -23.18 20.03 27.74
C VAL A 183 -23.52 19.02 26.61
N VAL A 184 -24.73 18.48 26.79
CA VAL A 184 -25.37 17.24 26.32
C VAL A 184 -25.78 17.26 24.84
N THR A 185 -25.07 16.49 24.03
CA THR A 185 -25.48 15.85 22.76
C THR A 185 -24.60 14.60 22.58
N ALA A 186 -25.02 13.59 21.82
CA ALA A 186 -24.15 12.45 21.52
C ALA A 186 -22.85 12.94 20.86
N ARG A 187 -21.71 12.71 21.52
CA ARG A 187 -20.38 13.17 21.07
C ARG A 187 -19.42 11.99 21.00
N LEU A 188 -18.52 12.03 20.03
CA LEU A 188 -17.45 11.04 19.94
C LEU A 188 -16.52 11.18 21.15
N TYR A 189 -16.38 10.11 21.93
CA TYR A 189 -15.40 10.00 22.99
C TYR A 189 -14.00 9.87 22.36
N ARG A 190 -13.14 10.86 22.63
CA ARG A 190 -11.76 10.91 22.16
C ARG A 190 -10.82 10.83 23.35
N THR A 191 -9.76 10.05 23.21
CA THR A 191 -8.79 9.84 24.28
C THR A 191 -7.38 9.66 23.71
N THR A 192 -6.38 9.66 24.57
CA THR A 192 -4.99 9.39 24.18
C THR A 192 -4.64 7.92 24.47
N PRO A 193 -3.75 7.31 23.67
CA PRO A 193 -3.34 5.92 23.87
C PRO A 193 -2.82 5.62 25.27
N ASP A 194 -2.08 6.56 25.85
CA ASP A 194 -1.35 6.37 27.11
C ASP A 194 -2.29 6.11 28.29
N VAL A 195 -3.47 6.73 28.31
CA VAL A 195 -4.45 6.58 29.40
C VAL A 195 -4.88 5.12 29.55
N TRP A 196 -5.35 4.52 28.46
CA TRP A 196 -5.90 3.16 28.51
C TRP A 196 -4.84 2.08 28.41
N ALA A 197 -3.70 2.37 27.77
CA ALA A 197 -2.55 1.45 27.79
C ALA A 197 -2.00 1.32 29.22
N ALA A 198 -1.71 2.44 29.90
CA ALA A 198 -1.21 2.42 31.28
C ALA A 198 -2.22 1.80 32.24
N TYR A 199 -3.52 2.11 32.09
CA TYR A 199 -4.56 1.47 32.90
C TYR A 199 -4.56 -0.05 32.72
N CYS A 200 -4.49 -0.56 31.48
CA CYS A 200 -4.51 -2.01 31.23
C CYS A 200 -3.23 -2.69 31.76
N GLU A 201 -2.07 -2.08 31.61
CA GLU A 201 -0.81 -2.61 32.16
C GLU A 201 -0.87 -2.69 33.69
N GLN A 202 -1.33 -1.63 34.36
CA GLN A 202 -1.38 -1.55 35.81
C GLN A 202 -2.49 -2.42 36.41
N ALA A 203 -3.72 -2.31 35.92
CA ALA A 203 -4.87 -2.99 36.49
C ALA A 203 -4.87 -4.50 36.23
N PHE A 204 -4.28 -4.93 35.11
CA PHE A 204 -4.33 -6.33 34.68
C PHE A 204 -2.98 -7.04 34.71
N SER A 205 -1.86 -6.33 34.92
CA SER A 205 -0.50 -6.88 34.76
C SER A 205 -0.33 -7.56 33.39
N ALA A 206 -0.95 -6.99 32.36
CA ALA A 206 -1.03 -7.54 31.02
C ALA A 206 -0.03 -6.88 30.08
N GLN A 207 0.38 -7.58 29.03
CA GLN A 207 1.16 -6.99 27.94
C GLN A 207 0.23 -6.23 27.00
N VAL A 208 0.46 -4.93 26.82
CA VAL A 208 -0.33 -4.09 25.92
C VAL A 208 0.48 -3.75 24.68
N GLU A 209 -0.10 -4.03 23.51
CA GLU A 209 0.43 -3.60 22.21
C GLU A 209 -0.48 -2.55 21.61
N LEU A 210 0.11 -1.42 21.22
CA LEU A 210 -0.60 -0.29 20.63
C LEU A 210 -0.46 -0.29 19.11
N ILE A 211 -1.60 -0.27 18.41
CA ILE A 211 -1.66 -0.12 16.96
C ILE A 211 -2.22 1.26 16.60
N ARG A 212 -1.42 2.03 15.86
CA ARG A 212 -1.77 3.37 15.32
C ARG A 212 -1.48 3.44 13.82
N ASN A 213 -1.87 4.54 13.19
CA ASN A 213 -1.47 4.90 11.83
C ASN A 213 -1.93 3.90 10.73
N TYR A 214 -3.11 3.29 10.90
CA TYR A 214 -3.74 2.42 9.90
C TYR A 214 -4.78 3.17 9.03
N GLY A 215 -4.59 4.48 8.86
CA GLY A 215 -5.40 5.33 7.98
C GLY A 215 -6.60 6.03 8.64
N MET A 216 -6.72 5.95 9.96
CA MET A 216 -7.78 6.62 10.74
C MET A 216 -7.19 7.34 11.96
N LYS A 217 -7.87 8.38 12.46
CA LYS A 217 -7.54 9.08 13.72
C LYS A 217 -8.02 8.25 14.92
N GLU A 218 -7.48 7.04 15.02
CA GLU A 218 -7.88 6.03 15.98
C GLU A 218 -6.68 5.17 16.34
N PHE A 219 -6.79 4.51 17.49
CA PHE A 219 -5.84 3.51 17.92
C PHE A 219 -6.54 2.24 18.37
N THR A 220 -5.83 1.12 18.34
CA THR A 220 -6.31 -0.17 18.84
C THR A 220 -5.32 -0.70 19.88
N LEU A 221 -5.84 -1.11 21.03
CA LEU A 221 -5.09 -1.80 22.06
C LEU A 221 -5.28 -3.31 21.90
N LEU A 222 -4.17 -4.06 21.87
CA LEU A 222 -4.17 -5.52 22.00
C LEU A 222 -3.59 -5.86 23.36
N VAL A 223 -4.45 -6.31 24.27
CA VAL A 223 -4.10 -6.63 25.65
C VAL A 223 -3.98 -8.15 25.78
N ARG A 224 -2.79 -8.66 26.11
CA ARG A 224 -2.51 -10.10 26.26
C ARG A 224 -2.19 -10.42 27.70
N ARG A 225 -2.78 -11.51 28.20
CA ARG A 225 -2.44 -12.05 29.52
C ARG A 225 -1.01 -12.58 29.51
N ALA A 226 -0.28 -12.34 30.60
CA ALA A 226 1.06 -12.89 30.77
C ALA A 226 1.01 -14.44 30.85
N PRO A 227 2.07 -15.15 30.43
CA PRO A 227 2.09 -16.63 30.38
C PRO A 227 1.74 -17.31 31.71
N ASP A 228 2.08 -16.69 32.84
CA ASP A 228 1.83 -17.23 34.18
C ASP A 228 0.40 -16.96 34.72
N GLN A 229 -0.43 -16.23 33.97
CA GLN A 229 -1.81 -15.86 34.35
C GLN A 229 -2.89 -16.53 33.47
N ALA A 230 -2.51 -17.50 32.65
CA ALA A 230 -3.46 -18.31 31.89
C ALA A 230 -4.22 -19.25 32.85
N VAL A 231 -5.54 -19.11 32.92
CA VAL A 231 -6.41 -20.02 33.68
C VAL A 231 -6.21 -21.44 33.14
N ALA A 232 -5.80 -22.36 34.01
CA ALA A 232 -5.43 -23.73 33.67
C ALA A 232 -6.50 -24.41 32.82
N SER A 233 -6.15 -24.75 31.57
CA SER A 233 -6.85 -25.75 30.78
C SER A 233 -6.13 -27.09 30.94
N GLU A 234 -6.89 -28.15 31.25
CA GLU A 234 -6.39 -29.49 31.52
C GLU A 234 -5.38 -30.00 30.49
N SER A 235 -4.32 -30.60 31.03
CA SER A 235 -3.10 -31.06 30.38
C SER A 235 -3.34 -32.21 29.40
N VAL A 236 -2.82 -32.07 28.19
CA VAL A 236 -2.33 -33.21 27.40
C VAL A 236 -0.83 -33.01 27.20
N THR A 237 -0.04 -33.87 27.84
CA THR A 237 1.42 -33.86 27.79
C THR A 237 1.92 -34.28 26.41
N PRO A 238 2.80 -33.52 25.72
CA PRO A 238 3.50 -34.03 24.57
C PRO A 238 4.84 -34.63 24.99
N MET A 239 4.99 -35.91 24.68
CA MET A 239 6.22 -36.67 24.77
C MET A 239 7.26 -36.10 23.78
N SER A 240 8.47 -35.85 24.27
CA SER A 240 9.63 -35.38 23.49
C SER A 240 9.95 -36.31 22.33
N ALA A 241 9.97 -35.78 21.10
CA ALA A 241 10.54 -36.45 19.94
C ALA A 241 11.58 -35.55 19.25
N ALA A 242 12.76 -36.12 18.99
CA ALA A 242 13.86 -35.48 18.25
C ALA A 242 13.41 -35.03 16.84
N PRO A 243 14.06 -33.99 16.26
CA PRO A 243 13.54 -33.33 15.07
C PRO A 243 13.65 -34.23 13.82
N SER A 244 12.51 -34.72 13.34
CA SER A 244 12.39 -35.47 12.08
C SER A 244 12.44 -34.56 10.85
N SER A 245 12.72 -35.14 9.68
CA SER A 245 12.80 -34.48 8.37
C SER A 245 11.54 -33.67 7.99
N ARG A 246 10.37 -34.03 8.52
CA ARG A 246 9.11 -33.28 8.38
C ARG A 246 9.19 -31.87 8.98
N SER A 247 9.98 -31.66 10.04
CA SER A 247 10.15 -30.34 10.66
C SER A 247 10.96 -29.38 9.78
N LYS A 248 11.91 -29.88 8.99
CA LYS A 248 12.70 -29.07 8.05
C LYS A 248 11.85 -28.64 6.86
N ALA A 249 11.05 -29.56 6.28
CA ALA A 249 10.14 -29.24 5.18
C ALA A 249 9.05 -28.23 5.60
N ALA A 250 8.49 -28.36 6.80
CA ALA A 250 7.52 -27.39 7.32
C ALA A 250 8.14 -26.01 7.58
N ARG A 251 9.36 -25.95 8.14
CA ARG A 251 10.09 -24.68 8.33
C ARG A 251 10.48 -24.03 7.00
N HIS A 252 10.85 -24.83 6.01
CA HIS A 252 11.17 -24.39 4.65
C HIS A 252 9.94 -23.78 3.97
N ASN A 253 8.80 -24.47 4.02
CA ASN A 253 7.55 -23.95 3.47
C ASN A 253 7.18 -22.62 4.16
N ALA A 254 7.25 -22.56 5.49
CA ALA A 254 7.00 -21.32 6.22
C ALA A 254 7.94 -20.15 5.86
N ALA A 255 9.16 -20.43 5.39
CA ALA A 255 10.09 -19.39 4.93
C ALA A 255 9.72 -18.85 3.54
N VAL A 256 9.30 -19.73 2.63
CA VAL A 256 8.73 -19.37 1.32
C VAL A 256 7.48 -18.51 1.52
N GLU A 257 6.55 -18.94 2.37
CA GLU A 257 5.32 -18.20 2.64
C GLU A 257 5.60 -16.80 3.23
N ARG A 258 6.58 -16.66 4.13
CA ARG A 258 7.00 -15.34 4.66
C ARG A 258 7.68 -14.47 3.61
N ALA A 259 8.37 -15.06 2.64
CA ALA A 259 8.97 -14.31 1.53
C ALA A 259 7.88 -13.75 0.61
N VAL A 260 6.84 -14.54 0.33
CA VAL A 260 5.64 -14.08 -0.40
C VAL A 260 4.97 -12.90 0.29
N ASP A 261 4.83 -12.93 1.62
CA ASP A 261 4.25 -11.80 2.38
C ASP A 261 5.04 -10.49 2.20
N VAL A 262 6.33 -10.56 1.88
CA VAL A 262 7.16 -9.39 1.54
C VAL A 262 6.81 -8.88 0.14
N LEU A 263 6.67 -9.79 -0.83
CA LEU A 263 6.39 -9.44 -2.23
C LEU A 263 5.02 -8.78 -2.43
N ILE A 264 4.03 -9.10 -1.59
CA ILE A 264 2.68 -8.53 -1.68
C ILE A 264 2.46 -7.33 -0.75
N SER A 265 3.51 -6.82 -0.11
CA SER A 265 3.42 -5.74 0.88
C SER A 265 4.20 -4.50 0.46
N SER A 266 3.53 -3.35 0.42
CA SER A 266 4.17 -2.05 0.15
C SER A 266 5.32 -1.73 1.12
N ARG A 267 5.22 -2.18 2.38
CA ARG A 267 6.30 -2.07 3.38
C ARG A 267 7.46 -3.03 3.12
N GLY A 268 7.16 -4.21 2.56
CA GLY A 268 8.17 -5.15 2.10
C GLY A 268 9.04 -4.52 1.00
N HIS A 269 8.39 -3.93 0.00
CA HIS A 269 9.05 -3.20 -1.09
C HIS A 269 9.81 -1.95 -0.65
N ALA A 270 9.45 -1.34 0.48
CA ALA A 270 10.17 -0.22 1.07
C ALA A 270 11.41 -0.63 1.88
N ASN A 271 11.68 -1.94 2.02
CA ASN A 271 12.86 -2.48 2.73
C ASN A 271 13.71 -3.33 1.77
N PRO A 272 14.74 -2.74 1.11
CA PRO A 272 15.53 -3.43 0.09
C PRO A 272 16.20 -4.72 0.57
N MET A 273 16.73 -4.74 1.80
CA MET A 273 17.37 -5.94 2.35
C MET A 273 16.37 -7.08 2.55
N ARG A 274 15.18 -6.76 3.05
CA ARG A 274 14.13 -7.77 3.27
C ARG A 274 13.56 -8.25 1.94
N LEU A 275 13.38 -7.35 0.98
CA LEU A 275 12.92 -7.67 -0.37
C LEU A 275 13.93 -8.59 -1.08
N GLU A 276 15.22 -8.24 -1.10
CA GLU A 276 16.24 -9.06 -1.77
C GLU A 276 16.33 -10.45 -1.16
N ARG A 277 16.33 -10.56 0.18
CA ARG A 277 16.34 -11.88 0.85
C ARG A 277 15.12 -12.72 0.50
N ALA A 278 13.94 -12.11 0.38
CA ALA A 278 12.73 -12.80 -0.03
C ALA A 278 12.82 -13.27 -1.50
N CYS A 279 13.27 -12.39 -2.39
CA CYS A 279 13.48 -12.70 -3.80
C CYS A 279 14.49 -13.85 -3.99
N ALA A 280 15.67 -13.77 -3.37
CA ALA A 280 16.70 -14.81 -3.45
C ALA A 280 16.18 -16.17 -2.96
N LEU A 281 15.45 -16.19 -1.84
CA LEU A 281 14.85 -17.41 -1.30
C LEU A 281 13.85 -18.02 -2.29
N LEU A 282 13.00 -17.19 -2.91
CA LEU A 282 12.03 -17.64 -3.91
C LEU A 282 12.71 -18.12 -5.20
N ARG A 283 13.68 -17.38 -5.74
CA ARG A 283 14.48 -17.84 -6.91
C ARG A 283 15.08 -19.22 -6.68
N GLN A 284 15.61 -19.47 -5.49
CA GLN A 284 16.27 -20.72 -5.15
C GLN A 284 15.29 -21.88 -4.95
N HIS A 285 14.15 -21.63 -4.31
CA HIS A 285 13.32 -22.72 -3.76
C HIS A 285 11.90 -22.80 -4.31
N ALA A 286 11.33 -21.69 -4.77
CA ALA A 286 9.98 -21.61 -5.31
C ALA A 286 9.91 -20.52 -6.40
N PRO A 287 10.63 -20.69 -7.53
CA PRO A 287 10.80 -19.63 -8.52
C PRO A 287 9.53 -19.25 -9.26
N LEU A 288 8.63 -20.23 -9.38
CA LEU A 288 7.23 -20.11 -9.75
C LEU A 288 6.41 -20.64 -8.57
N HIS A 289 5.68 -19.76 -7.89
CA HIS A 289 4.98 -20.09 -6.65
C HIS A 289 3.54 -19.59 -6.67
N TRP A 290 2.59 -20.48 -6.39
CA TRP A 290 1.18 -20.11 -6.27
C TRP A 290 0.93 -19.33 -4.97
N VAL A 291 0.53 -18.07 -5.11
CA VAL A 291 0.22 -17.19 -4.00
C VAL A 291 -1.28 -17.19 -3.76
N GLU A 292 -1.67 -17.72 -2.61
CA GLU A 292 -3.03 -17.67 -2.10
C GLU A 292 -3.01 -17.01 -0.72
N ARG A 293 -3.50 -15.76 -0.66
CA ARG A 293 -3.47 -14.90 0.52
C ARG A 293 -4.76 -14.11 0.62
N LEU A 294 -5.25 -13.95 1.83
CA LEU A 294 -6.45 -13.16 2.04
C LEU A 294 -6.26 -11.71 1.59
N GLY A 295 -7.27 -11.19 0.89
CA GLY A 295 -7.32 -9.80 0.46
C GLY A 295 -6.51 -9.53 -0.81
N VAL A 296 -5.96 -10.56 -1.44
CA VAL A 296 -5.29 -10.50 -2.74
C VAL A 296 -5.77 -11.69 -3.56
N ARG A 297 -6.32 -11.44 -4.76
CA ARG A 297 -6.76 -12.54 -5.62
C ARG A 297 -5.58 -13.46 -5.95
N PRO A 298 -5.76 -14.79 -5.97
CA PRO A 298 -4.69 -15.72 -6.22
C PRO A 298 -3.94 -15.46 -7.53
N PHE A 299 -2.63 -15.72 -7.53
CA PHE A 299 -1.76 -15.53 -8.68
C PHE A 299 -0.46 -16.33 -8.54
N TRP A 300 0.27 -16.51 -9.64
CA TRP A 300 1.62 -17.06 -9.63
C TRP A 300 2.67 -15.96 -9.43
N ALA A 301 3.52 -16.05 -8.41
CA ALA A 301 4.72 -15.23 -8.28
C ALA A 301 5.85 -15.83 -9.12
N VAL A 302 6.37 -15.04 -10.07
CA VAL A 302 7.49 -15.43 -10.96
C VAL A 302 8.71 -14.59 -10.58
N THR A 303 9.81 -15.24 -10.22
CA THR A 303 10.97 -14.55 -9.61
C THR A 303 12.30 -14.75 -10.34
N ARG A 304 12.40 -15.73 -11.25
CA ARG A 304 13.62 -15.95 -12.06
C ARG A 304 13.61 -15.13 -13.34
N TYR A 305 14.80 -14.71 -13.74
CA TYR A 305 15.01 -13.90 -14.95
C TYR A 305 14.52 -14.61 -16.22
N ALA A 306 14.94 -15.87 -16.42
CA ALA A 306 14.64 -16.62 -17.64
C ALA A 306 13.13 -16.84 -17.85
N ASP A 307 12.40 -17.11 -16.76
CA ASP A 307 10.95 -17.33 -16.79
C ASP A 307 10.21 -16.04 -17.14
N ILE A 308 10.60 -14.92 -16.52
CA ILE A 308 10.02 -13.60 -16.80
C ILE A 308 10.26 -13.20 -18.27
N VAL A 309 11.49 -13.35 -18.77
CA VAL A 309 11.83 -13.01 -20.17
C VAL A 309 11.08 -13.89 -21.17
N SER A 310 10.95 -15.19 -20.88
CA SER A 310 10.15 -16.11 -21.69
C SER A 310 8.70 -15.65 -21.78
N MET A 311 8.09 -15.26 -20.67
CA MET A 311 6.69 -14.80 -20.65
C MET A 311 6.50 -13.46 -21.36
N GLU A 312 7.37 -12.48 -21.12
CA GLU A 312 7.31 -11.15 -21.75
C GLU A 312 7.40 -11.21 -23.28
N THR A 313 8.00 -12.27 -23.85
CA THR A 313 8.12 -12.46 -25.30
C THR A 313 7.00 -13.30 -25.92
N ARG A 314 6.14 -13.92 -25.09
CA ARG A 314 5.01 -14.75 -25.51
C ARG A 314 3.67 -14.03 -25.34
N SER A 315 3.50 -12.86 -25.97
CA SER A 315 2.27 -12.05 -25.86
C SER A 315 1.01 -12.73 -26.42
N GLY A 316 1.15 -13.81 -27.20
CA GLY A 316 0.02 -14.66 -27.61
C GLY A 316 -0.43 -15.66 -26.53
N ASP A 317 0.40 -15.90 -25.51
CA ASP A 317 0.09 -16.78 -24.37
C ASP A 317 -0.26 -15.97 -23.13
N PHE A 318 0.31 -14.77 -22.99
CA PHE A 318 0.18 -13.93 -21.80
C PHE A 318 -0.24 -12.51 -22.17
N ALA A 319 -1.44 -12.14 -21.76
CA ALA A 319 -1.99 -10.80 -21.93
C ALA A 319 -1.64 -9.89 -20.75
N ALA A 320 -1.52 -8.59 -21.01
CA ALA A 320 -1.42 -7.54 -19.99
C ALA A 320 -2.75 -7.33 -19.25
N GLY A 321 -3.88 -7.45 -19.95
CA GLY A 321 -5.23 -7.47 -19.36
C GLY A 321 -5.68 -8.89 -18.94
N PRO A 322 -6.73 -9.02 -18.11
CA PRO A 322 -7.46 -7.95 -17.41
C PRO A 322 -6.78 -7.47 -16.11
N ARG A 323 -5.72 -8.15 -15.65
CA ARG A 323 -5.04 -7.85 -14.38
C ARG A 323 -3.60 -7.45 -14.66
N THR A 324 -3.36 -6.15 -14.84
CA THR A 324 -2.04 -5.57 -15.19
C THR A 324 -1.17 -5.28 -13.97
N TYR A 325 -1.79 -5.05 -12.82
CA TYR A 325 -1.12 -4.69 -11.57
C TYR A 325 -1.62 -5.56 -10.42
N LEU A 326 -0.72 -5.84 -9.48
CA LEU A 326 -1.13 -6.43 -8.20
C LEU A 326 -1.87 -5.38 -7.38
N ALA A 327 -3.08 -5.71 -6.95
CA ALA A 327 -3.90 -4.88 -6.10
C ALA A 327 -4.62 -5.74 -5.06
N SER A 328 -5.14 -5.09 -4.02
CA SER A 328 -6.00 -5.78 -3.06
C SER A 328 -7.34 -6.13 -3.71
N GLU A 329 -7.96 -7.23 -3.28
CA GLU A 329 -9.31 -7.63 -3.69
C GLU A 329 -10.33 -6.52 -3.49
N THR A 330 -10.23 -5.80 -2.37
CA THR A 330 -11.09 -4.66 -2.06
C THR A 330 -10.91 -3.55 -3.09
N SER A 331 -9.66 -3.23 -3.44
CA SER A 331 -9.36 -2.22 -4.46
C SER A 331 -9.93 -2.63 -5.81
N GLU A 332 -9.67 -3.87 -6.25
CA GLU A 332 -10.21 -4.40 -7.51
C GLU A 332 -11.75 -4.37 -7.54
N ALA A 333 -12.41 -4.77 -6.45
CA ALA A 333 -13.87 -4.77 -6.34
C ALA A 333 -14.47 -3.35 -6.35
N VAL A 334 -13.81 -2.39 -5.68
CA VAL A 334 -14.22 -0.98 -5.69
C VAL A 334 -14.09 -0.41 -7.11
N LEU A 335 -12.98 -0.67 -7.81
CA LEU A 335 -12.79 -0.23 -9.18
C LEU A 335 -13.86 -0.81 -10.11
N GLN A 336 -14.06 -2.13 -10.06
CA GLN A 336 -15.08 -2.81 -10.86
C GLN A 336 -16.48 -2.23 -10.63
N ARG A 337 -16.82 -1.86 -9.38
CA ARG A 337 -18.13 -1.26 -9.04
C ARG A 337 -18.27 0.18 -9.56
N ILE A 338 -17.20 0.97 -9.51
CA ILE A 338 -17.23 2.40 -9.89
C ILE A 338 -17.14 2.58 -11.41
N THR A 339 -16.25 1.84 -12.08
CA THR A 339 -15.94 2.06 -13.50
C THR A 339 -16.59 1.03 -14.41
N GLY A 340 -17.10 -0.07 -13.86
CA GLY A 340 -17.54 -1.24 -14.64
C GLY A 340 -16.36 -1.99 -15.30
N LYS A 341 -15.12 -1.60 -15.03
CA LYS A 341 -13.90 -2.13 -15.64
C LYS A 341 -12.91 -2.57 -14.54
N PRO A 342 -11.97 -3.48 -14.86
CA PRO A 342 -10.95 -3.90 -13.89
C PRO A 342 -9.92 -2.80 -13.56
N GLN A 343 -9.85 -1.74 -14.37
CA GLN A 343 -8.86 -0.67 -14.28
C GLN A 343 -9.48 0.74 -14.31
N LEU A 344 -8.78 1.71 -13.70
CA LEU A 344 -9.13 3.14 -13.78
C LEU A 344 -8.77 3.77 -15.12
N VAL A 345 -7.68 3.32 -15.73
CA VAL A 345 -7.16 3.83 -17.01
C VAL A 345 -6.95 2.68 -17.98
N ARG A 346 -7.17 2.90 -19.26
CA ARG A 346 -6.77 1.98 -20.34
C ARG A 346 -5.77 2.70 -21.23
N SER A 347 -4.50 2.51 -20.91
CA SER A 347 -3.35 3.05 -21.62
C SER A 347 -2.50 1.91 -22.18
N LEU A 348 -1.32 2.20 -22.75
CA LEU A 348 -0.47 1.17 -23.38
C LEU A 348 -0.12 0.01 -22.45
N THR A 349 -0.06 0.23 -21.15
CA THR A 349 0.28 -0.81 -20.17
C THR A 349 -0.84 -1.83 -19.99
N GLU A 350 -2.10 -1.46 -20.26
CA GLU A 350 -3.28 -2.33 -20.12
C GLU A 350 -3.79 -2.86 -21.47
N MET A 351 -3.12 -2.56 -22.58
CA MET A 351 -3.52 -2.95 -23.93
C MET A 351 -2.72 -4.17 -24.40
N ASP A 352 -3.35 -5.01 -25.20
CA ASP A 352 -2.72 -6.13 -25.88
C ASP A 352 -2.90 -5.97 -27.41
N PRO A 353 -2.18 -6.74 -28.25
CA PRO A 353 -2.48 -6.80 -29.68
C PRO A 353 -3.96 -7.15 -29.96
N PRO A 354 -4.59 -6.54 -31.00
CA PRO A 354 -3.98 -5.65 -31.99
C PRO A 354 -3.85 -4.18 -31.54
N ASP A 355 -4.59 -3.75 -30.51
CA ASP A 355 -4.68 -2.34 -30.11
C ASP A 355 -3.32 -1.78 -29.66
N HIS A 356 -2.56 -2.54 -28.86
CA HIS A 356 -1.30 -2.07 -28.29
C HIS A 356 -0.36 -1.49 -29.36
N GLY A 357 -0.18 -2.18 -30.48
CA GLY A 357 0.70 -1.73 -31.56
C GLY A 357 0.24 -0.43 -32.22
N VAL A 358 -1.07 -0.31 -32.44
CA VAL A 358 -1.69 0.87 -33.07
C VAL A 358 -1.55 2.09 -32.17
N TYR A 359 -1.87 1.95 -30.88
CA TYR A 359 -1.78 3.07 -29.94
C TYR A 359 -0.33 3.45 -29.70
N ARG A 360 0.56 2.47 -29.52
CA ARG A 360 1.99 2.70 -29.33
C ARG A 360 2.58 3.51 -30.49
N GLY A 361 2.17 3.20 -31.72
CA GLY A 361 2.60 3.88 -32.94
C GLY A 361 2.30 5.38 -33.00
N ILE A 362 1.34 5.89 -32.21
CA ILE A 362 0.95 7.31 -32.20
C ILE A 362 2.12 8.22 -31.82
N ILE A 363 2.91 7.83 -30.81
CA ILE A 363 3.98 8.67 -30.25
C ILE A 363 5.37 8.01 -30.30
N GLN A 364 5.47 6.73 -30.72
CA GLN A 364 6.73 6.00 -30.68
C GLN A 364 7.87 6.69 -31.44
N SER A 365 7.58 7.38 -32.55
CA SER A 365 8.58 8.12 -33.33
C SER A 365 9.22 9.26 -32.54
N ALA A 366 8.49 9.89 -31.62
CA ALA A 366 8.99 10.97 -30.76
C ALA A 366 10.02 10.49 -29.72
N PHE A 367 10.09 9.18 -29.47
CA PHE A 367 11.08 8.54 -28.59
C PHE A 367 12.21 7.85 -29.35
N ALA A 368 12.22 7.93 -30.69
CA ALA A 368 13.31 7.39 -31.50
C ALA A 368 14.56 8.29 -31.40
N PRO A 369 15.79 7.75 -31.54
CA PRO A 369 17.02 8.52 -31.38
C PRO A 369 17.07 9.84 -32.21
N PRO A 370 16.61 9.88 -33.48
CA PRO A 370 16.62 11.13 -34.24
C PRO A 370 15.76 12.25 -33.65
N ALA A 371 14.61 11.92 -33.06
CA ALA A 371 13.70 12.87 -32.44
C ALA A 371 14.21 13.39 -31.08
N LEU A 372 15.10 12.63 -30.43
CA LEU A 372 15.64 12.99 -29.12
C LEU A 372 16.91 13.85 -29.18
N ARG A 373 17.51 14.11 -30.34
CA ARG A 373 18.75 14.90 -30.44
C ARG A 373 18.63 16.31 -29.85
N GLU A 374 17.55 17.02 -30.14
CA GLU A 374 17.31 18.35 -29.57
C GLU A 374 17.02 18.28 -28.07
N MET A 375 16.34 17.20 -27.65
CA MET A 375 16.09 16.92 -26.24
C MET A 375 17.40 16.71 -25.48
N GLU A 376 18.39 16.02 -26.06
CA GLU A 376 19.71 15.80 -25.46
C GLU A 376 20.43 17.13 -25.18
N VAL A 377 20.49 18.02 -26.17
CA VAL A 377 21.11 19.35 -26.02
C VAL A 377 20.39 20.18 -24.95
N TRP A 378 19.06 20.10 -24.89
CA TRP A 378 18.29 20.78 -23.87
C TRP A 378 18.49 20.16 -22.47
N LEU A 379 18.53 18.83 -22.36
CA LEU A 379 18.74 18.10 -21.10
C LEU A 379 20.06 18.46 -20.43
N SER A 380 21.15 18.57 -21.19
CA SER A 380 22.45 18.97 -20.63
C SER A 380 22.42 20.37 -20.03
N ARG A 381 21.73 21.32 -20.68
CA ARG A 381 21.52 22.68 -20.13
C ARG A 381 20.60 22.66 -18.90
N TRP A 382 19.51 21.91 -18.97
CA TRP A 382 18.56 21.78 -17.88
C TRP A 382 19.18 21.14 -16.63
N ALA A 383 20.01 20.10 -16.80
CA ALA A 383 20.75 19.48 -15.70
C ALA A 383 21.67 20.49 -15.01
N ALA A 384 22.41 21.29 -15.80
CA ALA A 384 23.25 22.36 -15.29
C ALA A 384 22.46 23.40 -14.47
N GLU A 385 21.30 23.84 -14.96
CA GLU A 385 20.43 24.80 -14.28
C GLU A 385 19.83 24.23 -12.98
N VAL A 386 19.44 22.96 -12.98
CA VAL A 386 18.92 22.29 -11.77
C VAL A 386 20.01 22.21 -10.69
N ILE A 387 21.22 21.76 -11.04
CA ILE A 387 22.32 21.66 -10.08
C ILE A 387 22.72 23.04 -9.54
N GLU A 388 22.74 24.07 -10.40
CA GLU A 388 23.01 25.45 -9.98
C GLU A 388 21.95 25.98 -9.00
N ARG A 389 20.66 25.78 -9.30
CA ARG A 389 19.57 26.22 -8.41
C ARG A 389 19.68 25.60 -7.04
N VAL A 390 19.92 24.29 -6.97
CA VAL A 390 20.06 23.58 -5.70
C VAL A 390 21.26 24.08 -4.91
N ALA A 391 22.41 24.28 -5.56
CA ALA A 391 23.59 24.82 -4.90
C ALA A 391 23.38 26.26 -4.39
N SER A 392 22.60 27.09 -5.11
CA SER A 392 22.29 28.46 -4.70
C SER A 392 21.38 28.55 -3.46
N GLN A 393 20.61 27.50 -3.18
CA GLN A 393 19.67 27.43 -2.04
C GLN A 393 20.33 26.93 -0.75
N GLY A 394 21.60 26.54 -0.81
CA GLY A 394 22.39 26.07 0.32
C GLY A 394 22.98 24.68 0.09
N ALA A 395 23.92 24.30 0.95
CA ALA A 395 24.64 23.04 0.79
C ALA A 395 23.78 21.79 1.05
N ALA A 396 22.60 21.90 1.67
CA ALA A 396 21.77 20.75 2.04
C ALA A 396 20.43 20.75 1.30
N CYS A 397 20.08 19.62 0.67
CA CYS A 397 18.81 19.44 -0.03
C CYS A 397 18.34 17.97 0.06
N ASP A 398 17.08 17.69 -0.28
CA ASP A 398 16.61 16.34 -0.57
C ASP A 398 16.75 16.07 -2.07
N PHE A 399 17.77 15.31 -2.46
CA PHE A 399 18.04 15.03 -3.88
C PHE A 399 16.84 14.39 -4.60
N ALA A 400 16.05 13.56 -3.93
CA ALA A 400 14.90 12.94 -4.58
C ALA A 400 13.80 13.97 -4.89
N ARG A 401 13.52 14.87 -3.95
CA ARG A 401 12.40 15.83 -4.05
C ARG A 401 12.76 17.13 -4.75
N ASP A 402 13.96 17.62 -4.51
CA ASP A 402 14.39 18.94 -4.92
C ASP A 402 15.14 18.90 -6.26
N VAL A 403 15.67 17.72 -6.64
CA VAL A 403 16.42 17.51 -7.89
C VAL A 403 15.70 16.53 -8.80
N ALA A 404 15.57 15.26 -8.42
CA ALA A 404 15.16 14.19 -9.32
C ALA A 404 13.72 14.35 -9.82
N VAL A 405 12.76 14.65 -8.94
CA VAL A 405 11.35 14.82 -9.32
C VAL A 405 11.14 16.05 -10.23
N PRO A 406 11.60 17.28 -9.87
CA PRO A 406 11.46 18.44 -10.75
C PRO A 406 12.20 18.29 -12.07
N PHE A 407 13.42 17.72 -12.04
CA PHE A 407 14.23 17.51 -13.24
C PHE A 407 13.48 16.65 -14.26
N THR A 408 13.00 15.48 -13.83
CA THR A 408 12.34 14.51 -14.70
C THR A 408 10.93 14.95 -15.12
N PHE A 409 10.18 15.61 -14.24
CA PHE A 409 8.84 16.06 -14.60
C PHE A 409 8.87 17.14 -15.69
N ARG A 410 9.80 18.10 -15.62
CA ARG A 410 9.95 19.13 -16.68
C ARG A 410 10.26 18.51 -18.04
N VAL A 411 10.96 17.37 -18.10
CA VAL A 411 11.23 16.67 -19.38
C VAL A 411 9.92 16.24 -20.03
N ILE A 412 9.05 15.52 -19.30
CA ILE A 412 7.78 15.06 -19.86
C ILE A 412 6.81 16.23 -20.08
N GLY A 413 6.81 17.22 -19.19
CA GLY A 413 6.03 18.46 -19.37
C GLY A 413 6.43 19.22 -20.62
N ARG A 414 7.74 19.28 -20.94
CA ARG A 414 8.25 19.86 -22.19
C ARG A 414 7.78 19.08 -23.41
N MET A 415 7.85 17.75 -23.39
CA MET A 415 7.37 16.92 -24.51
C MET A 415 5.85 17.06 -24.72
N LEU A 416 5.07 17.22 -23.64
CA LEU A 416 3.64 17.48 -23.69
C LEU A 416 3.29 18.94 -24.02
N GLY A 417 4.25 19.86 -24.00
CA GLY A 417 4.01 21.28 -24.17
C GLY A 417 3.23 21.93 -23.02
N THR A 418 3.31 21.37 -21.80
CA THR A 418 2.68 21.97 -20.61
C THR A 418 3.56 23.09 -20.02
N PRO A 419 2.94 24.14 -19.45
CA PRO A 419 3.67 25.21 -18.75
C PRO A 419 4.50 24.67 -17.57
N GLU A 420 5.70 25.20 -17.36
CA GLU A 420 6.58 24.83 -16.23
C GLU A 420 5.93 25.13 -14.86
N ALA A 421 5.09 26.16 -14.78
CA ALA A 421 4.36 26.50 -13.56
C ALA A 421 3.44 25.37 -13.06
N ASP A 422 3.01 24.46 -13.95
CA ASP A 422 2.12 23.36 -13.60
C ASP A 422 2.86 22.12 -13.10
N ASP A 423 4.18 22.03 -13.31
CA ASP A 423 4.96 20.80 -13.13
C ASP A 423 4.88 20.25 -11.71
N ILE A 424 5.01 21.11 -10.68
CA ILE A 424 4.94 20.70 -9.28
C ILE A 424 3.57 20.09 -8.95
N ARG A 425 2.49 20.72 -9.44
CA ARG A 425 1.13 20.26 -9.21
C ARG A 425 0.91 18.92 -9.91
N LEU A 426 1.29 18.82 -11.18
CA LEU A 426 1.07 17.61 -11.98
C LEU A 426 1.94 16.44 -11.48
N ALA A 427 3.18 16.68 -11.06
CA ALA A 427 4.03 15.66 -10.43
C ALA A 427 3.38 15.09 -9.17
N ARG A 428 2.85 15.97 -8.31
CA ARG A 428 2.15 15.56 -7.08
C ARG A 428 0.91 14.71 -7.37
N LEU A 429 0.11 15.12 -8.37
CA LEU A 429 -1.07 14.36 -8.79
C LEU A 429 -0.68 13.00 -9.40
N ALA A 430 0.33 12.96 -10.26
CA ALA A 430 0.82 11.73 -10.86
C ALA A 430 1.35 10.73 -9.81
N GLN A 431 2.15 11.20 -8.84
CA GLN A 431 2.63 10.36 -7.73
C GLN A 431 1.51 9.88 -6.80
N ALA A 432 0.50 10.72 -6.57
CA ALA A 432 -0.68 10.35 -5.79
C ALA A 432 -1.52 9.25 -6.47
N PHE A 433 -1.62 9.28 -7.81
CA PHE A 433 -2.34 8.28 -8.58
C PHE A 433 -1.72 6.88 -8.45
N VAL A 434 -0.39 6.77 -8.57
CA VAL A 434 0.32 5.47 -8.58
C VAL A 434 0.91 5.04 -7.22
N GLY A 435 0.84 5.92 -6.21
CA GLY A 435 1.54 5.77 -4.94
C GLY A 435 0.71 6.01 -3.69
N ALA A 436 -0.62 5.96 -3.78
CA ALA A 436 -1.54 6.25 -2.66
C ALA A 436 -1.33 5.37 -1.40
N GLU A 437 -0.65 4.23 -1.53
CA GLU A 437 -0.24 3.39 -0.40
C GLU A 437 0.75 4.13 0.52
N ASP A 438 1.62 4.99 -0.02
CA ASP A 438 2.56 5.81 0.75
C ASP A 438 1.84 7.02 1.35
N PRO A 439 1.80 7.17 2.69
CA PRO A 439 1.17 8.31 3.34
C PRO A 439 1.67 9.67 2.86
N GLN A 440 2.94 9.80 2.43
CA GLN A 440 3.49 11.08 1.97
C GLN A 440 3.12 11.42 0.52
N ARG A 441 2.58 10.46 -0.23
CA ARG A 441 2.05 10.67 -1.59
C ARG A 441 0.53 10.89 -1.57
N ARG A 442 -0.12 10.81 -0.41
CA ARG A 442 -1.57 11.06 -0.28
C ARG A 442 -1.89 12.54 -0.46
N LEU A 443 -3.04 12.79 -1.09
CA LEU A 443 -3.61 14.13 -1.14
C LEU A 443 -4.19 14.44 0.24
N ALA A 444 -3.78 15.58 0.81
CA ALA A 444 -4.11 15.95 2.19
C ALA A 444 -5.62 16.14 2.35
N GLU A 445 -6.28 16.62 1.30
CA GLU A 445 -7.70 16.92 1.23
C GLU A 445 -8.56 15.64 1.17
N ALA A 446 -8.00 14.52 0.70
CA ALA A 446 -8.72 13.25 0.55
C ALA A 446 -7.80 12.01 0.74
N PRO A 447 -7.29 11.74 1.95
CA PRO A 447 -6.35 10.63 2.17
C PRO A 447 -6.94 9.25 1.88
N GLY A 448 -8.25 9.07 2.08
CA GLY A 448 -8.97 7.81 1.82
C GLY A 448 -9.41 7.61 0.37
N ASP A 449 -9.25 8.61 -0.48
CA ASP A 449 -9.73 8.62 -1.87
C ASP A 449 -8.71 9.27 -2.84
N THR A 450 -7.44 9.24 -2.41
CA THR A 450 -6.31 9.93 -3.06
C THR A 450 -6.20 9.58 -4.55
N MET A 451 -6.24 8.30 -4.88
CA MET A 451 -6.07 7.82 -6.26
C MET A 451 -7.16 8.36 -7.18
N ARG A 452 -8.43 8.30 -6.75
CA ARG A 452 -9.57 8.79 -7.54
C ARG A 452 -9.50 10.32 -7.72
N MET A 453 -9.20 11.05 -6.65
CA MET A 453 -9.10 12.51 -6.71
C MET A 453 -7.93 12.97 -7.59
N ALA A 454 -6.79 12.30 -7.51
CA ALA A 454 -5.67 12.55 -8.41
C ALA A 454 -6.04 12.30 -9.87
N MET A 455 -6.73 11.19 -10.17
CA MET A 455 -7.21 10.87 -11.51
C MET A 455 -8.17 11.95 -12.05
N LEU A 456 -9.14 12.39 -11.25
CA LEU A 456 -10.09 13.43 -11.67
C LEU A 456 -9.38 14.75 -11.95
N ALA A 457 -8.47 15.17 -11.08
CA ALA A 457 -7.72 16.42 -11.27
C ALA A 457 -6.79 16.36 -12.50
N LEU A 458 -6.18 15.21 -12.78
CA LEU A 458 -5.40 15.01 -14.01
C LEU A 458 -6.29 15.03 -15.24
N ARG A 459 -7.44 14.35 -15.21
CA ARG A 459 -8.43 14.40 -16.29
C ARG A 459 -8.83 15.83 -16.59
N ASP A 460 -9.27 16.59 -15.60
CA ASP A 460 -9.78 17.96 -15.78
C ASP A 460 -8.69 18.88 -16.40
N TYR A 461 -7.43 18.70 -15.97
CA TYR A 461 -6.30 19.40 -16.57
C TYR A 461 -6.10 19.01 -18.05
N PHE A 462 -6.05 17.72 -18.35
CA PHE A 462 -5.80 17.25 -19.71
C PHE A 462 -6.99 17.45 -20.66
N GLU A 463 -8.21 17.55 -20.16
CA GLU A 463 -9.36 18.00 -20.96
C GLU A 463 -9.13 19.42 -21.50
N THR A 464 -8.60 20.32 -20.65
CA THR A 464 -8.25 21.68 -21.06
C THR A 464 -7.12 21.68 -22.09
N VAL A 465 -6.08 20.87 -21.87
CA VAL A 465 -4.97 20.71 -22.83
C VAL A 465 -5.44 20.16 -24.17
N VAL A 466 -6.30 19.14 -24.16
CA VAL A 466 -6.86 18.54 -25.38
C VAL A 466 -7.71 19.56 -26.15
N ALA A 467 -8.56 20.32 -25.46
CA ALA A 467 -9.37 21.35 -26.10
C ALA A 467 -8.49 22.43 -26.76
N ASP A 468 -7.46 22.91 -26.06
CA ASP A 468 -6.51 23.87 -26.62
C ASP A 468 -5.75 23.29 -27.82
N ARG A 469 -5.21 22.07 -27.75
CA ARG A 469 -4.45 21.49 -28.87
C ARG A 469 -5.30 21.12 -30.07
N ARG A 470 -6.59 20.88 -29.87
CA ARG A 470 -7.54 20.72 -30.98
C ARG A 470 -7.79 22.04 -31.71
N ALA A 471 -7.91 23.15 -30.98
CA ALA A 471 -8.10 24.47 -31.55
C ALA A 471 -6.80 25.09 -32.10
N HIS A 472 -5.68 24.86 -31.41
CA HIS A 472 -4.37 25.45 -31.66
C HIS A 472 -3.28 24.36 -31.62
N PRO A 473 -3.17 23.53 -32.67
CA PRO A 473 -2.15 22.47 -32.72
C PRO A 473 -0.73 23.04 -32.64
N ARG A 474 0.16 22.32 -31.97
CA ARG A 474 1.58 22.66 -31.79
C ARG A 474 2.46 21.46 -32.13
N ASP A 475 3.77 21.66 -32.18
CA ASP A 475 4.74 20.57 -32.32
C ASP A 475 5.06 19.95 -30.95
N ASP A 476 4.06 19.29 -30.34
CA ASP A 476 4.18 18.62 -29.06
C ASP A 476 3.38 17.30 -29.03
N LEU A 477 3.71 16.43 -28.07
CA LEU A 477 3.02 15.14 -27.90
C LEU A 477 1.53 15.34 -27.62
N ALA A 478 1.15 16.41 -26.92
CA ALA A 478 -0.25 16.68 -26.62
C ALA A 478 -1.07 16.90 -27.90
N SER A 479 -0.50 17.58 -28.90
CA SER A 479 -1.13 17.77 -30.21
C SER A 479 -1.24 16.45 -30.97
N LEU A 480 -0.18 15.63 -30.99
CA LEU A 480 -0.22 14.31 -31.62
C LEU A 480 -1.32 13.42 -31.01
N ILE A 481 -1.45 13.43 -29.68
CA ILE A 481 -2.42 12.62 -28.95
C ILE A 481 -3.84 13.17 -29.14
N ALA A 482 -4.04 14.50 -29.05
CA ALA A 482 -5.36 15.13 -29.15
C ALA A 482 -6.05 14.92 -30.52
N HIS A 483 -5.24 14.75 -31.57
CA HIS A 483 -5.66 14.49 -32.96
C HIS A 483 -5.49 13.03 -33.39
N ALA A 484 -5.07 12.14 -32.48
CA ALA A 484 -4.82 10.75 -32.83
C ALA A 484 -6.11 10.04 -33.27
N ALA A 485 -5.99 9.29 -34.37
CA ALA A 485 -7.08 8.50 -34.93
C ALA A 485 -6.70 7.01 -35.04
N PRO A 486 -6.53 6.28 -33.92
CA PRO A 486 -6.27 4.85 -33.95
C PRO A 486 -7.38 4.14 -34.74
N HIS A 487 -6.99 3.20 -35.60
CA HIS A 487 -7.92 2.49 -36.50
C HIS A 487 -8.73 3.42 -37.43
N GLY A 488 -8.23 4.61 -37.73
CA GLY A 488 -8.89 5.59 -38.61
C GLY A 488 -10.05 6.34 -37.96
N GLN A 489 -10.28 6.18 -36.65
CA GLN A 489 -11.33 6.86 -35.91
C GLN A 489 -10.73 7.67 -34.76
N ALA A 490 -11.37 8.79 -34.41
CA ALA A 490 -10.93 9.60 -33.28
C ALA A 490 -10.79 8.76 -32.00
N MET A 491 -9.67 8.91 -31.30
CA MET A 491 -9.41 8.14 -30.08
C MET A 491 -10.56 8.32 -29.06
N PRO A 492 -11.13 7.21 -28.53
CA PRO A 492 -12.13 7.28 -27.47
C PRO A 492 -11.63 8.14 -26.29
N HIS A 493 -12.50 9.02 -25.79
CA HIS A 493 -12.13 9.99 -24.75
C HIS A 493 -11.50 9.36 -23.50
N TYR A 494 -12.01 8.20 -23.07
CA TYR A 494 -11.45 7.45 -21.95
C TYR A 494 -9.98 7.05 -22.16
N GLU A 495 -9.63 6.59 -23.36
CA GLU A 495 -8.27 6.18 -23.70
C GLU A 495 -7.37 7.38 -23.93
N LEU A 496 -7.91 8.45 -24.53
CA LEU A 496 -7.22 9.72 -24.72
C LEU A 496 -6.68 10.27 -23.40
N ILE A 497 -7.55 10.40 -22.40
CA ILE A 497 -7.15 10.86 -21.06
C ILE A 497 -6.23 9.85 -20.38
N SER A 498 -6.49 8.55 -20.51
CA SER A 498 -5.63 7.49 -19.97
C SER A 498 -4.20 7.58 -20.53
N TYR A 499 -4.05 7.97 -21.80
CA TYR A 499 -2.76 8.13 -22.46
C TYR A 499 -1.93 9.28 -21.86
N PHE A 500 -2.57 10.42 -21.59
CA PHE A 500 -1.92 11.53 -20.88
C PHE A 500 -1.51 11.14 -19.47
N ILE A 501 -2.40 10.47 -18.72
CA ILE A 501 -2.11 9.98 -17.37
C ILE A 501 -0.91 9.02 -17.39
N LEU A 502 -0.84 8.10 -18.36
CA LEU A 502 0.31 7.22 -18.55
C LEU A 502 1.61 8.02 -18.73
N LEU A 503 1.61 9.02 -19.62
CA LEU A 503 2.82 9.80 -19.89
C LEU A 503 3.33 10.54 -18.65
N VAL A 504 2.44 11.22 -17.92
CA VAL A 504 2.88 11.93 -16.71
C VAL A 504 3.14 11.01 -15.53
N THR A 505 2.64 9.77 -15.48
CA THR A 505 2.94 8.85 -14.38
C THR A 505 4.21 8.04 -14.66
N ALA A 506 4.27 7.37 -15.81
CA ALA A 506 5.40 6.53 -16.20
C ALA A 506 6.64 7.34 -16.61
N GLY A 507 6.45 8.53 -17.19
CA GLY A 507 7.53 9.33 -17.78
C GLY A 507 8.46 10.04 -16.80
N HIS A 508 8.05 10.24 -15.54
CA HIS A 508 8.86 10.93 -14.54
C HIS A 508 9.19 10.08 -13.30
N ASP A 509 8.20 9.42 -12.67
CA ASP A 509 8.38 8.86 -11.31
C ASP A 509 9.41 7.73 -11.31
N THR A 510 9.39 6.87 -12.32
CA THR A 510 10.36 5.77 -12.47
C THR A 510 11.79 6.29 -12.65
N THR A 511 12.00 7.28 -13.50
CA THR A 511 13.31 7.91 -13.74
C THR A 511 13.79 8.65 -12.49
N ALA A 512 12.90 9.35 -11.77
CA ALA A 512 13.25 10.04 -10.53
C ALA A 512 13.71 9.06 -9.45
N LEU A 513 13.02 7.93 -9.30
CA LEU A 513 13.41 6.85 -8.39
C LEU A 513 14.75 6.21 -8.79
N ALA A 514 15.02 6.05 -10.10
CA ALA A 514 16.29 5.54 -10.61
C ALA A 514 17.45 6.51 -10.34
N LEU A 515 17.24 7.82 -10.55
CA LEU A 515 18.22 8.87 -10.24
C LEU A 515 18.57 8.89 -8.74
N ALA A 516 17.55 8.97 -7.88
CA ALA A 516 17.77 9.02 -6.43
C ALA A 516 18.37 7.71 -5.89
N GLY A 517 17.88 6.55 -6.36
CA GLY A 517 18.43 5.26 -5.97
C GLY A 517 19.85 5.01 -6.51
N GLY A 518 20.18 5.52 -7.70
CA GLY A 518 21.53 5.44 -8.26
C GLY A 518 22.53 6.28 -7.48
N LEU A 519 22.15 7.49 -7.06
CA LEU A 519 22.98 8.31 -6.19
C LEU A 519 23.15 7.66 -4.80
N GLU A 520 22.09 7.12 -4.21
CA GLU A 520 22.20 6.37 -2.95
C GLU A 520 23.19 5.19 -3.09
N ALA A 521 23.11 4.42 -4.18
CA ALA A 521 24.01 3.30 -4.43
C ALA A 521 25.48 3.74 -4.51
N LEU A 522 25.77 4.85 -5.21
CA LEU A 522 27.11 5.44 -5.24
C LEU A 522 27.58 5.88 -3.85
N LEU A 523 26.72 6.57 -3.08
CA LEU A 523 27.06 7.07 -1.74
C LEU A 523 27.28 5.94 -0.72
N THR A 524 26.65 4.79 -0.92
CA THR A 524 26.79 3.60 -0.07
C THR A 524 27.87 2.63 -0.54
N ALA A 525 28.39 2.83 -1.76
CA ALA A 525 29.55 2.13 -2.32
C ALA A 525 30.67 3.13 -2.66
N PRO A 526 31.33 3.76 -1.65
CA PRO A 526 32.24 4.88 -1.86
C PRO A 526 33.42 4.57 -2.80
N GLY A 527 33.90 3.31 -2.82
CA GLY A 527 34.93 2.87 -3.76
C GLY A 527 34.47 2.90 -5.23
N GLN A 528 33.20 2.55 -5.49
CA GLN A 528 32.60 2.66 -6.83
C GLN A 528 32.42 4.13 -7.22
N PHE A 529 32.00 4.98 -6.29
CA PHE A 529 31.82 6.40 -6.59
C PHE A 529 33.15 7.14 -6.85
N ALA A 530 34.17 6.86 -6.03
CA ALA A 530 35.52 7.39 -6.25
C ALA A 530 36.08 6.96 -7.61
N ARG A 531 35.87 5.68 -7.97
CA ARG A 531 36.27 5.16 -9.28
C ARG A 531 35.53 5.85 -10.42
N LEU A 532 34.21 6.00 -10.35
CA LEU A 532 33.42 6.71 -11.37
C LEU A 532 33.88 8.16 -11.57
N ARG A 533 34.33 8.84 -10.50
CA ARG A 533 34.91 10.19 -10.61
C ARG A 533 36.28 10.19 -11.28
N ALA A 534 37.09 9.17 -11.03
CA ALA A 534 38.42 9.02 -11.64
C ALA A 534 38.36 8.54 -13.10
N GLU A 535 37.34 7.76 -13.45
CA GLU A 535 37.10 7.17 -14.77
C GLU A 535 35.69 7.51 -15.28
N PRO A 536 35.42 8.77 -15.72
CA PRO A 536 34.08 9.20 -16.13
C PRO A 536 33.49 8.42 -17.33
N ASP A 537 34.34 7.81 -18.15
CA ASP A 537 33.93 6.96 -19.29
C ASP A 537 33.12 5.74 -18.84
N LEU A 538 33.17 5.37 -17.55
CA LEU A 538 32.35 4.32 -16.95
C LEU A 538 30.88 4.75 -16.74
N LEU A 539 30.51 6.01 -16.96
CA LEU A 539 29.19 6.54 -16.64
C LEU A 539 28.05 5.76 -17.30
N ASP A 540 28.18 5.40 -18.57
CA ASP A 540 27.14 4.64 -19.28
C ASP A 540 26.94 3.24 -18.67
N SER A 541 28.03 2.54 -18.37
CA SER A 541 27.96 1.24 -17.66
C SER A 541 27.41 1.40 -16.24
N ALA A 542 27.78 2.48 -15.55
CA ALA A 542 27.27 2.81 -14.22
C ALA A 542 25.74 3.05 -14.25
N ILE A 543 25.22 3.72 -15.28
CA ILE A 543 23.78 3.96 -15.45
C ILE A 543 23.02 2.65 -15.63
N GLU A 544 23.52 1.72 -16.47
CA GLU A 544 22.90 0.40 -16.60
C GLU A 544 22.92 -0.35 -15.26
N GLU A 545 24.00 -0.23 -14.48
CA GLU A 545 24.06 -0.82 -13.14
C GLU A 545 23.06 -0.15 -12.18
N MET A 546 22.92 1.17 -12.21
CA MET A 546 21.91 1.89 -11.40
C MET A 546 20.49 1.44 -11.75
N LEU A 547 20.19 1.25 -13.04
CA LEU A 547 18.88 0.78 -13.50
C LEU A 547 18.60 -0.65 -13.03
N ARG A 548 19.57 -1.57 -13.18
CA ARG A 548 19.49 -2.93 -12.63
C ARG A 548 19.31 -2.89 -11.11
N TRP A 549 20.14 -2.13 -10.42
CA TRP A 549 20.19 -2.06 -8.96
C TRP A 549 18.89 -1.55 -8.34
N THR A 550 18.36 -0.46 -8.91
CA THR A 550 17.18 0.23 -8.38
C THR A 550 15.87 -0.47 -8.76
N THR A 551 15.74 -0.88 -10.03
CA THR A 551 14.53 -1.48 -10.64
C THR A 551 13.22 -0.86 -10.09
N PRO A 552 12.90 0.40 -10.46
CA PRO A 552 11.81 1.15 -9.83
C PRO A 552 10.42 0.49 -9.97
N VAL A 553 10.13 -0.08 -11.15
CA VAL A 553 8.93 -0.89 -11.37
C VAL A 553 9.19 -2.30 -10.85
N ARG A 554 8.44 -2.71 -9.84
CA ARG A 554 8.68 -3.95 -9.11
C ARG A 554 8.17 -5.17 -9.85
N HIS A 555 6.99 -5.05 -10.45
CA HIS A 555 6.35 -6.10 -11.23
C HIS A 555 5.31 -5.55 -12.19
N PHE A 556 5.03 -6.30 -13.24
CA PHE A 556 3.74 -6.28 -13.94
C PHE A 556 3.05 -7.61 -13.75
N MET A 557 1.73 -7.61 -13.88
CA MET A 557 0.95 -8.84 -13.97
C MET A 557 0.64 -9.18 -15.42
N ARG A 558 0.51 -10.48 -15.68
CA ARG A 558 0.01 -11.07 -16.92
C ARG A 558 -1.11 -12.05 -16.61
N THR A 559 -1.97 -12.32 -17.58
CA THR A 559 -2.98 -13.38 -17.51
C THR A 559 -2.75 -14.39 -18.64
N ALA A 560 -2.76 -15.67 -18.31
CA ALA A 560 -2.64 -16.74 -19.30
C ALA A 560 -3.91 -16.77 -20.18
N LEU A 561 -3.74 -16.70 -21.49
CA LEU A 561 -4.82 -16.72 -22.48
C LEU A 561 -5.28 -18.13 -22.87
N ARG A 562 -4.50 -19.14 -22.48
CA ARG A 562 -4.74 -20.57 -22.71
C ARG A 562 -3.90 -21.37 -21.73
N ASP A 563 -4.26 -22.63 -21.53
CA ASP A 563 -3.40 -23.58 -20.80
C ASP A 563 -1.99 -23.60 -21.44
N THR A 564 -0.97 -23.41 -20.61
CA THR A 564 0.43 -23.29 -21.02
C THR A 564 1.35 -23.79 -19.92
N GLU A 565 2.66 -23.73 -20.16
CA GLU A 565 3.68 -24.08 -19.18
C GLU A 565 4.66 -22.92 -18.95
N VAL A 566 5.07 -22.78 -17.69
CA VAL A 566 6.12 -21.87 -17.22
C VAL A 566 7.01 -22.65 -16.27
N ALA A 567 8.34 -22.61 -16.46
CA ALA A 567 9.30 -23.36 -15.64
C ALA A 567 8.98 -24.87 -15.48
N GLY A 568 8.33 -25.48 -16.48
CA GLY A 568 7.89 -26.88 -16.44
C GLY A 568 6.68 -27.16 -15.53
N GLN A 569 5.97 -26.12 -15.07
CA GLN A 569 4.71 -26.26 -14.33
C GLN A 569 3.53 -25.82 -15.19
N PRO A 570 2.38 -26.51 -15.09
CA PRO A 570 1.17 -26.13 -15.80
C PRO A 570 0.57 -24.84 -15.22
N VAL A 571 0.22 -23.92 -16.11
CA VAL A 571 -0.51 -22.67 -15.82
C VAL A 571 -1.80 -22.70 -16.62
N ARG A 572 -2.95 -22.57 -15.95
CA ARG A 572 -4.26 -22.67 -16.59
C ARG A 572 -4.68 -21.35 -17.21
N GLU A 573 -5.52 -21.42 -18.24
CA GLU A 573 -6.22 -20.27 -18.79
C GLU A 573 -6.89 -19.42 -17.69
N GLY A 574 -6.71 -18.10 -17.77
CA GLY A 574 -7.26 -17.13 -16.82
C GLY A 574 -6.45 -16.95 -15.53
N GLU A 575 -5.45 -17.80 -15.25
CA GLU A 575 -4.57 -17.61 -14.10
C GLU A 575 -3.67 -16.38 -14.31
N SER A 576 -3.52 -15.59 -13.25
CA SER A 576 -2.69 -14.38 -13.27
C SER A 576 -1.28 -14.68 -12.77
N LEU A 577 -0.28 -14.00 -13.31
CA LEU A 577 1.14 -14.17 -12.96
C LEU A 577 1.77 -12.80 -12.71
N ALA A 578 2.42 -12.61 -11.56
CA ALA A 578 3.18 -11.40 -11.24
C ALA A 578 4.66 -11.62 -11.55
N LEU A 579 5.19 -10.81 -12.47
CA LEU A 579 6.57 -10.89 -12.96
C LEU A 579 7.46 -9.93 -12.16
N PHE A 580 8.15 -10.44 -11.14
CA PHE A 580 8.95 -9.58 -10.24
C PHE A 580 10.31 -9.20 -10.86
N PHE A 581 10.33 -8.09 -11.60
CA PHE A 581 11.52 -7.57 -12.29
C PHE A 581 12.69 -7.29 -11.35
N HIS A 582 12.41 -6.82 -10.12
CA HIS A 582 13.47 -6.60 -9.13
C HIS A 582 14.20 -7.91 -8.79
N SER A 583 13.47 -9.02 -8.69
CA SER A 583 14.08 -10.33 -8.47
C SER A 583 14.90 -10.79 -9.68
N ALA A 584 14.36 -10.63 -10.89
CA ALA A 584 15.07 -10.99 -12.12
C ALA A 584 16.40 -10.22 -12.28
N ASN A 585 16.40 -8.92 -11.99
CA ASN A 585 17.61 -8.07 -12.07
C ASN A 585 18.65 -8.36 -10.98
N ARG A 586 18.36 -9.33 -10.11
CA ARG A 586 19.18 -9.82 -9.00
C ARG A 586 19.45 -11.31 -9.09
N ASP A 587 19.05 -11.95 -10.19
CA ASP A 587 19.20 -13.38 -10.40
C ASP A 587 20.66 -13.77 -10.61
N GLU A 588 21.18 -14.55 -9.67
CA GLU A 588 22.57 -15.03 -9.64
C GLU A 588 22.89 -15.97 -10.81
N ALA A 589 21.88 -16.53 -11.49
CA ALA A 589 22.08 -17.30 -12.71
C ALA A 589 22.42 -16.43 -13.94
N VAL A 590 22.25 -15.10 -13.85
CA VAL A 590 22.46 -14.16 -14.97
C VAL A 590 23.50 -13.10 -14.62
N PHE A 591 23.52 -12.63 -13.38
CA PHE A 591 24.43 -11.57 -12.94
C PHE A 591 25.46 -12.11 -11.95
N ASP A 592 26.73 -12.13 -12.35
CA ASP A 592 27.83 -12.45 -11.45
C ASP A 592 27.88 -11.48 -10.27
N ASP A 593 27.94 -11.98 -9.04
CA ASP A 593 27.87 -11.16 -7.82
C ASP A 593 26.64 -10.21 -7.84
N ALA A 594 25.47 -10.76 -8.14
CA ALA A 594 24.22 -10.01 -8.33
C ALA A 594 23.84 -9.08 -7.16
N ALA A 595 24.29 -9.42 -5.95
CA ALA A 595 24.05 -8.68 -4.72
C ALA A 595 24.93 -7.42 -4.58
N ALA A 596 26.04 -7.31 -5.31
CA ALA A 596 26.93 -6.15 -5.27
C ALA A 596 26.58 -5.10 -6.33
N PHE A 597 26.79 -3.83 -5.97
CA PHE A 597 26.70 -2.70 -6.88
C PHE A 597 28.06 -2.50 -7.57
N ARG A 598 28.11 -2.71 -8.89
CA ARG A 598 29.33 -2.71 -9.69
C ARG A 598 29.15 -1.87 -10.96
N ILE A 599 29.80 -0.72 -11.04
CA ILE A 599 29.64 0.22 -12.17
C ILE A 599 30.26 -0.30 -13.47
N ASP A 600 31.09 -1.34 -13.40
CA ASP A 600 31.92 -1.86 -14.49
C ASP A 600 31.45 -3.22 -15.02
N ARG A 601 30.17 -3.58 -14.81
CA ARG A 601 29.61 -4.83 -15.32
C ARG A 601 29.68 -4.87 -16.85
N SER A 602 30.50 -5.76 -17.39
CA SER A 602 30.66 -5.97 -18.83
C SER A 602 29.41 -6.53 -19.51
N SER A 603 28.65 -7.38 -18.81
CA SER A 603 27.33 -7.87 -19.23
C SER A 603 26.28 -7.46 -18.21
N ASN A 604 25.27 -6.70 -18.65
CA ASN A 604 24.19 -6.25 -17.79
C ASN A 604 22.83 -6.31 -18.52
N PRO A 605 22.32 -7.52 -18.83
CA PRO A 605 21.07 -7.69 -19.57
C PRO A 605 19.83 -7.46 -18.68
N HIS A 606 19.84 -6.42 -17.85
CA HIS A 606 18.74 -6.11 -16.94
C HIS A 606 17.44 -5.84 -17.71
N ILE A 607 16.31 -6.19 -17.07
CA ILE A 607 14.96 -6.01 -17.60
C ILE A 607 14.19 -4.95 -16.80
N ALA A 608 14.88 -3.95 -16.26
CA ALA A 608 14.24 -2.82 -15.56
C ALA A 608 13.24 -2.05 -16.46
N PHE A 609 13.39 -2.18 -17.78
CA PHE A 609 12.50 -1.61 -18.80
C PHE A 609 11.48 -2.63 -19.38
N GLY A 610 11.38 -3.83 -18.81
CA GLY A 610 10.61 -4.94 -19.38
C GLY A 610 11.25 -5.54 -20.63
N ARG A 611 10.53 -6.46 -21.29
CA ARG A 611 10.98 -7.12 -22.53
C ARG A 611 9.77 -7.34 -23.46
N GLY A 612 10.03 -7.67 -24.73
CA GLY A 612 8.97 -7.99 -25.68
C GLY A 612 8.16 -6.76 -26.13
N PRO A 613 6.88 -6.92 -26.53
CA PRO A 613 6.08 -5.84 -27.10
C PRO A 613 5.93 -4.62 -26.18
N HIS A 614 5.89 -4.84 -24.86
CA HIS A 614 5.72 -3.80 -23.85
C HIS A 614 7.02 -3.15 -23.38
N ILE A 615 8.16 -3.45 -24.01
CA ILE A 615 9.44 -2.81 -23.66
C ILE A 615 9.28 -1.28 -23.58
N CYS A 616 9.84 -0.67 -22.53
CA CYS A 616 9.64 0.73 -22.23
C CYS A 616 9.95 1.62 -23.44
N MET A 617 8.96 2.39 -23.89
CA MET A 617 9.15 3.32 -25.02
C MET A 617 10.17 4.42 -24.68
N GLY A 618 10.22 4.85 -23.42
CA GLY A 618 11.10 5.90 -22.93
C GLY A 618 12.50 5.43 -22.52
N LEU A 619 12.93 4.20 -22.83
CA LEU A 619 14.21 3.66 -22.33
C LEU A 619 15.42 4.53 -22.71
N GLN A 620 15.45 5.08 -23.93
CA GLN A 620 16.55 5.94 -24.37
C GLN A 620 16.51 7.29 -23.66
N LEU A 621 15.31 7.87 -23.53
CA LEU A 621 15.11 9.13 -22.83
C LEU A 621 15.46 9.03 -21.34
N ALA A 622 15.18 7.90 -20.68
CA ALA A 622 15.57 7.67 -19.29
C ALA A 622 17.09 7.63 -19.13
N ARG A 623 17.81 6.91 -20.00
CA ARG A 623 19.29 6.88 -20.01
C ARG A 623 19.89 8.26 -20.26
N MET A 624 19.36 9.00 -21.24
CA MET A 624 19.79 10.37 -21.52
C MET A 624 19.62 11.30 -20.31
N GLN A 625 18.46 11.23 -19.63
CA GLN A 625 18.20 11.99 -18.41
C GLN A 625 19.21 11.66 -17.30
N MET A 626 19.46 10.36 -17.06
CA MET A 626 20.43 9.91 -16.07
C MET A 626 21.85 10.38 -16.42
N ARG A 627 22.27 10.24 -17.67
CA ARG A 627 23.57 10.70 -18.17
C ARG A 627 23.74 12.20 -17.96
N ALA A 628 22.77 13.01 -18.40
CA ALA A 628 22.84 14.46 -18.28
C ALA A 628 23.00 14.91 -16.82
N LEU A 629 22.21 14.34 -15.90
CA LEU A 629 22.26 14.73 -14.49
C LEU A 629 23.52 14.20 -13.78
N PHE A 630 23.90 12.94 -13.97
CA PHE A 630 25.09 12.37 -13.33
C PHE A 630 26.39 12.94 -13.88
N ALA A 631 26.50 13.21 -15.19
CA ALA A 631 27.66 13.89 -15.75
C ALA A 631 27.85 15.27 -15.10
N GLU A 632 26.76 16.02 -14.92
CA GLU A 632 26.83 17.34 -14.29
C GLU A 632 27.15 17.26 -12.80
N LEU A 633 26.61 16.28 -12.07
CA LEU A 633 26.96 16.02 -10.68
C LEU A 633 28.46 15.70 -10.54
N LEU A 634 28.99 14.80 -11.36
CA LEU A 634 30.40 14.43 -11.33
C LEU A 634 31.32 15.63 -11.64
N ARG A 635 30.92 16.47 -12.59
CA ARG A 635 31.71 17.62 -13.06
C ARG A 635 31.68 18.83 -12.11
N ARG A 636 30.57 19.05 -11.38
CA ARG A 636 30.39 20.26 -10.54
C ARG A 636 30.57 20.06 -9.06
N THR A 637 30.40 18.84 -8.57
CA THR A 637 30.43 18.61 -7.12
C THR A 637 31.79 18.09 -6.70
N GLU A 638 32.36 18.71 -5.68
CA GLU A 638 33.57 18.22 -5.02
C GLU A 638 33.19 17.04 -4.11
N ARG A 639 32.10 17.22 -3.35
CA ARG A 639 31.64 16.25 -2.36
C ARG A 639 30.12 16.18 -2.34
N ILE A 640 29.59 14.97 -2.27
CA ILE A 640 28.18 14.69 -2.02
C ILE A 640 28.13 13.67 -0.88
N GLU A 641 27.36 13.95 0.16
CA GLU A 641 27.25 13.07 1.33
C GLU A 641 25.82 12.94 1.81
N LEU A 642 25.49 11.82 2.45
CA LEU A 642 24.22 11.66 3.15
C LEU A 642 24.14 12.63 4.32
N ALA A 643 23.06 13.41 4.37
CA ALA A 643 22.78 14.39 5.42
C ALA A 643 21.58 14.00 6.30
N GLY A 644 21.08 12.78 6.17
CA GLY A 644 19.94 12.31 6.94
C GLY A 644 19.47 10.91 6.55
N ARG A 645 18.33 10.51 7.13
CA ARG A 645 17.74 9.19 6.89
C ARG A 645 17.11 9.13 5.50
N VAL A 646 17.54 8.17 4.69
CA VAL A 646 16.91 7.87 3.40
C VAL A 646 15.55 7.21 3.62
N ARG A 647 14.51 7.70 2.94
CA ARG A 647 13.15 7.14 2.99
C ARG A 647 12.77 6.53 1.66
N ARG A 648 12.24 5.31 1.70
CA ARG A 648 11.67 4.66 0.52
C ARG A 648 10.18 4.91 0.40
N VAL A 649 9.71 4.94 -0.85
CA VAL A 649 8.29 4.95 -1.18
C VAL A 649 7.66 3.62 -0.75
N GLN A 650 6.54 3.69 -0.02
CA GLN A 650 5.75 2.51 0.33
C GLN A 650 4.72 2.25 -0.76
N SER A 651 5.09 1.50 -1.79
CA SER A 651 4.18 1.04 -2.84
C SER A 651 4.59 -0.34 -3.33
N GLN A 652 3.59 -1.19 -3.62
CA GLN A 652 3.82 -2.53 -4.18
C GLN A 652 4.28 -2.47 -5.63
N PHE A 653 3.78 -1.51 -6.42
CA PHE A 653 4.01 -1.46 -7.87
C PHE A 653 5.29 -0.68 -8.23
N MET A 654 5.44 0.53 -7.69
CA MET A 654 6.60 1.39 -7.94
C MET A 654 7.21 1.85 -6.62
N SER A 655 8.45 1.43 -6.37
CA SER A 655 9.14 1.72 -5.11
C SER A 655 10.61 2.03 -5.35
N GLY A 656 11.16 2.90 -4.51
CA GLY A 656 12.54 3.36 -4.57
C GLY A 656 12.77 4.47 -3.56
N VAL A 657 13.84 5.24 -3.75
CA VAL A 657 14.21 6.34 -2.85
C VAL A 657 13.32 7.55 -3.10
N GLY A 658 12.42 7.85 -2.17
CA GLY A 658 11.50 9.01 -2.23
C GLY A 658 11.90 10.18 -1.33
N SER A 659 13.04 10.07 -0.66
CA SER A 659 13.70 11.14 0.10
C SER A 659 15.16 10.75 0.29
N LEU A 660 16.07 11.58 -0.18
CA LEU A 660 17.52 11.40 -0.09
C LEU A 660 18.15 12.70 0.41
N PRO A 661 18.12 12.96 1.72
CA PRO A 661 18.78 14.14 2.28
C PRO A 661 20.29 14.06 2.04
N VAL A 662 20.85 15.04 1.35
CA VAL A 662 22.27 15.12 1.02
C VAL A 662 22.84 16.49 1.32
N ARG A 663 24.15 16.53 1.51
CA ARG A 663 24.95 17.76 1.47
C ARG A 663 25.82 17.75 0.22
N ILE A 664 25.74 18.81 -0.57
CA ILE A 664 26.48 19.00 -1.82
C ILE A 664 27.45 20.17 -1.64
N SER A 665 28.72 19.93 -1.95
CA SER A 665 29.76 20.96 -2.05
C SER A 665 30.18 21.09 -3.51
N LEU A 666 30.16 22.32 -4.04
CA LEU A 666 30.58 22.59 -5.42
C LEU A 666 32.10 22.77 -5.51
N CYS A 667 32.69 22.38 -6.64
CA CYS A 667 34.08 22.66 -6.93
C CYS A 667 34.30 24.18 -7.13
N ALA A 668 35.42 24.71 -6.61
CA ALA A 668 35.81 26.11 -6.80
C ALA A 668 36.10 26.48 -8.27
N SER A 669 36.44 25.50 -9.10
CA SER A 669 36.55 25.61 -10.57
C SER A 669 35.92 24.37 -11.21
N ARG A 670 35.41 24.49 -12.44
CA ARG A 670 34.78 23.34 -13.14
C ARG A 670 35.80 22.19 -13.23
N CYS A 671 35.48 20.99 -12.73
CA CYS A 671 36.32 19.82 -13.00
C CYS A 671 36.38 19.56 -14.51
N PRO A 672 37.49 18.98 -15.03
CA PRO A 672 37.66 18.72 -16.46
C PRO A 672 36.42 18.04 -17.04
N ALA A 673 35.99 18.52 -18.21
CA ALA A 673 34.74 18.08 -18.84
C ALA A 673 34.78 16.57 -19.11
N VAL A 674 33.67 15.90 -18.80
CA VAL A 674 33.37 14.57 -19.35
C VAL A 674 33.07 14.77 -20.83
N ALA A 675 33.83 14.10 -21.70
CA ALA A 675 33.72 14.23 -23.16
C ALA A 675 32.41 13.65 -23.68
#